data_AF-A0A1V9ZG85-F1
#
_entry.id   AF-A0A1V9ZG85-F1
#
_cell.length_a   1.000
_cell.length_b   1.000
_cell.length_c   1.000
_cell.angle_alpha   90.00
_cell.angle_beta   90.00
_cell.angle_gamma   90.00
#
_symmetry.space_group_name_H-M   'P 1'
#
loop_
_entity.id
_entity.type
_entity.pdbx_description
1 polymer ?
#
loop_
_entity_poly.entity_id
_entity_poly.type
_entity_poly.pdbx_seq_one_letter_code
_entity_poly.pdbx_strand_id
1 'polypeptide(L)'
;MAEANAAVHVYEGNRRGVKLLMSEEGAIEVHFLIPPPKELRARALRTAYHLQRTVQRYVYPAPPSVAVLVVVAVISIVLASPSTSWWRDSHLSWAVWHVGNYVVPFSSYLPHSLYIAYLAAWAALAGLIVLMSVHRLVLRVLLSYRGWLYLAPRQKSNVVTLWGAIVKILGGKDPLTYSYQSALPRMSVPALKGTIERYLASVHPLMTEAEYAEMEALAKEFESGVGPRLHKYLVLKSWVADNYITDWWEKYVYLKGRTSLMINSNYYVLPPREYIPSRIPVARAAGLLRQLLVFKQNLDREQLPPLMLRGIVPMCMAQYERIFSTTRIPGRDEDTLERFVSSKHIAVNCKGRWFKMPLYRKGTYGQLLSAHDMERQLASIVAAAEGAVPEAHLSALTAANRTTWAEHRDAFFSDGLNKKSLSVIESAILVLYLDESAPDAMEALGRSLIHGDGTNRWFDKSLTMVAFANGRIGMNVEHAWADAPVVAHLWEEACTREVLDQMYDAAGHCKKSDDDLDVVPPVKVLQWDWTPALDAAVEAELSTARASIATFDLAVISHTAFGKTAITKKFKMSPDAFMQMALQFAYYKNSGGTFTQTYEASMTRLYKHGRTETVRPVTDASKAFILSLVDATKTNAERRALAYAAGEAHQDLYRRAMCGEGVDRHLFTLYCVSVGMGVESPFLKQALQRPWRLSTSQQPQQQTDNWKHVAKLLDPKDYDGLVCPGGGFGPVATDGYGVSYMIAGDSNLFFHISSNNSAEGTSSHQFAADLFAALKELAAVFEQD
;
A
#
# COMPACT_ATOMS: atom_id res chain seq x y z
N MET A 1 -12.64 -38.83 -7.91
CA MET A 1 -13.57 -38.89 -9.07
C MET A 1 -15.02 -38.59 -8.65
N ALA A 2 -15.24 -37.45 -7.99
CA ALA A 2 -16.57 -36.87 -7.73
C ALA A 2 -16.51 -35.33 -7.82
N GLU A 3 -15.51 -34.81 -8.56
CA GLU A 3 -15.20 -33.38 -8.70
C GLU A 3 -15.44 -32.87 -10.14
N ALA A 4 -16.01 -33.71 -11.02
CA ALA A 4 -16.35 -33.33 -12.39
C ALA A 4 -17.81 -32.85 -12.56
N ASN A 5 -18.69 -33.07 -11.58
CA ASN A 5 -20.11 -32.70 -11.66
C ASN A 5 -20.46 -31.36 -11.00
N ALA A 6 -19.56 -30.77 -10.21
CA ALA A 6 -19.77 -29.45 -9.58
C ALA A 6 -19.57 -28.26 -10.54
N ALA A 7 -19.06 -28.50 -11.75
CA ALA A 7 -18.87 -27.47 -12.78
C ALA A 7 -20.17 -27.09 -13.53
N VAL A 8 -21.26 -27.86 -13.37
CA VAL A 8 -22.49 -27.67 -14.16
C VAL A 8 -23.48 -26.70 -13.48
N HIS A 9 -23.44 -26.53 -12.15
CA HIS A 9 -24.40 -25.66 -11.43
C HIS A 9 -23.94 -24.21 -11.21
N VAL A 10 -22.77 -23.82 -11.73
CA VAL A 10 -22.31 -22.41 -11.76
C VAL A 10 -22.92 -21.63 -12.94
N TYR A 11 -23.72 -22.28 -13.79
CA TYR A 11 -24.10 -21.76 -15.12
C TYR A 11 -25.36 -20.88 -15.21
N GLU A 12 -26.08 -20.61 -14.12
CA GLU A 12 -27.32 -19.80 -14.19
C GLU A 12 -27.14 -18.30 -13.94
N GLY A 13 -25.92 -17.86 -13.62
CA GLY A 13 -25.66 -16.52 -13.07
C GLY A 13 -25.00 -15.47 -13.95
N ASN A 14 -24.91 -15.62 -15.28
CA ASN A 14 -24.57 -14.51 -16.20
C ASN A 14 -24.70 -14.93 -17.67
N ARG A 15 -25.90 -14.83 -18.23
CA ARG A 15 -26.11 -14.96 -19.68
C ARG A 15 -25.53 -13.73 -20.38
N ARG A 16 -24.27 -13.76 -20.85
CA ARG A 16 -23.68 -12.84 -21.86
C ARG A 16 -22.24 -13.27 -22.26
N GLY A 17 -22.12 -14.15 -23.25
CA GLY A 17 -20.85 -14.58 -23.85
C GLY A 17 -21.01 -15.86 -24.67
N VAL A 18 -20.09 -16.11 -25.62
CA VAL A 18 -20.12 -17.25 -26.57
C VAL A 18 -20.20 -18.58 -25.82
N LYS A 19 -21.21 -19.41 -26.16
CA LYS A 19 -21.33 -20.80 -25.69
C LYS A 19 -20.91 -21.74 -26.81
N LEU A 20 -19.96 -22.62 -26.50
CA LEU A 20 -19.71 -23.87 -27.22
C LEU A 20 -20.45 -24.96 -26.44
N LEU A 21 -21.48 -25.56 -27.03
CA LEU A 21 -22.16 -26.73 -26.47
C LEU A 21 -21.87 -27.93 -27.37
N MET A 22 -21.48 -29.07 -26.81
CA MET A 22 -21.60 -30.36 -27.50
C MET A 22 -23.01 -30.89 -27.23
N SER A 23 -23.76 -31.22 -28.29
CA SER A 23 -25.00 -31.97 -28.14
C SER A 23 -24.69 -33.43 -27.75
N GLU A 24 -25.67 -34.13 -27.18
CA GLU A 24 -25.56 -35.56 -26.82
C GLU A 24 -25.27 -36.47 -28.04
N GLU A 25 -25.40 -35.95 -29.26
CA GLU A 25 -25.07 -36.64 -30.52
C GLU A 25 -23.68 -36.26 -31.10
N GLY A 26 -22.89 -35.44 -30.38
CA GLY A 26 -21.52 -35.10 -30.78
C GLY A 26 -21.37 -33.91 -31.74
N ALA A 27 -22.46 -33.19 -32.05
CA ALA A 27 -22.40 -31.96 -32.85
C ALA A 27 -22.14 -30.73 -31.97
N ILE A 28 -21.20 -29.86 -32.38
CA ILE A 28 -20.89 -28.61 -31.68
C ILE A 28 -21.87 -27.52 -32.14
N GLU A 29 -22.71 -27.04 -31.23
CA GLU A 29 -23.59 -25.90 -31.47
C GLU A 29 -22.92 -24.61 -30.95
N VAL A 30 -22.66 -23.66 -31.84
CA VAL A 30 -22.02 -22.37 -31.52
C VAL A 30 -23.05 -21.24 -31.59
N HIS A 31 -23.41 -20.68 -30.44
CA HIS A 31 -24.26 -19.50 -30.40
C HIS A 31 -23.42 -18.21 -30.36
N PHE A 32 -23.53 -17.41 -31.41
CA PHE A 32 -22.98 -16.04 -31.45
C PHE A 32 -24.00 -15.04 -30.93
N LEU A 33 -23.78 -14.51 -29.72
CA LEU A 33 -24.57 -13.39 -29.21
C LEU A 33 -23.81 -12.07 -29.48
N ILE A 34 -24.21 -11.34 -30.51
CA ILE A 34 -23.66 -10.02 -30.82
C ILE A 34 -24.15 -9.03 -29.74
N PRO A 35 -23.25 -8.39 -28.95
CA PRO A 35 -23.68 -7.40 -27.96
C PRO A 35 -24.37 -6.22 -28.64
N PRO A 36 -25.26 -5.50 -27.95
CA PRO A 36 -25.89 -4.30 -28.50
C PRO A 36 -24.83 -3.32 -29.04
N PRO A 37 -25.07 -2.62 -30.17
CA PRO A 37 -24.10 -1.70 -30.76
C PRO A 37 -23.52 -0.67 -29.79
N LYS A 38 -24.32 -0.22 -28.80
CA LYS A 38 -23.87 0.68 -27.73
C LYS A 38 -22.84 0.05 -26.79
N GLU A 39 -23.00 -1.24 -26.44
CA GLU A 39 -22.05 -1.96 -25.59
C GLU A 39 -20.76 -2.29 -26.36
N LEU A 40 -20.88 -2.66 -27.65
CA LEU A 40 -19.74 -2.83 -28.54
C LEU A 40 -18.94 -1.53 -28.67
N ARG A 41 -19.61 -0.39 -28.91
CA ARG A 41 -18.96 0.93 -28.95
C ARG A 41 -18.25 1.26 -27.64
N ALA A 42 -18.89 1.04 -26.49
CA ALA A 42 -18.26 1.30 -25.19
C ALA A 42 -17.07 0.37 -24.90
N ARG A 43 -17.13 -0.90 -25.32
CA ARG A 43 -16.00 -1.84 -25.26
C ARG A 43 -14.87 -1.42 -26.20
N ALA A 44 -15.18 -1.10 -27.46
CA ALA A 44 -14.21 -0.63 -28.44
C ALA A 44 -13.52 0.65 -27.98
N LEU A 45 -14.26 1.63 -27.45
CA LEU A 45 -13.69 2.85 -26.88
C LEU A 45 -12.78 2.53 -25.70
N ARG A 46 -13.18 1.65 -24.77
CA ARG A 46 -12.33 1.18 -23.68
C ARG A 46 -11.02 0.57 -24.18
N THR A 47 -11.13 -0.38 -25.11
CA THR A 47 -9.96 -1.05 -25.69
C THR A 47 -9.06 -0.06 -26.41
N ALA A 48 -9.63 0.90 -27.14
CA ALA A 48 -8.88 1.97 -27.80
C ALA A 48 -8.14 2.87 -26.78
N TYR A 49 -8.79 3.29 -25.70
CA TYR A 49 -8.14 4.06 -24.64
C TYR A 49 -7.04 3.26 -23.94
N HIS A 50 -7.26 1.97 -23.64
CA HIS A 50 -6.22 1.11 -23.06
C HIS A 50 -5.04 0.94 -24.00
N LEU A 51 -5.28 0.74 -25.29
CA LEU A 51 -4.24 0.64 -26.31
C LEU A 51 -3.46 1.94 -26.42
N GLN A 52 -4.16 3.08 -26.53
CA GLN A 52 -3.55 4.41 -26.58
C GLN A 52 -2.63 4.66 -25.37
N ARG A 53 -3.08 4.29 -24.16
CA ARG A 53 -2.29 4.44 -22.93
C ARG A 53 -1.10 3.51 -22.86
N THR A 54 -1.29 2.28 -23.32
CA THR A 54 -0.21 1.31 -23.43
C THR A 54 0.86 1.88 -24.36
N VAL A 55 0.48 2.37 -25.54
CA VAL A 55 1.39 3.05 -26.46
C VAL A 55 2.05 4.25 -25.81
N GLN A 56 1.29 5.16 -25.16
CA GLN A 56 1.82 6.32 -24.44
C GLN A 56 2.88 5.94 -23.41
N ARG A 57 2.66 4.89 -22.62
CA ARG A 57 3.65 4.36 -21.68
C ARG A 57 4.90 3.84 -22.40
N TYR A 58 4.71 3.15 -23.53
CA TYR A 58 5.81 2.60 -24.32
C TYR A 58 6.63 3.66 -25.07
N VAL A 59 6.05 4.81 -25.40
CA VAL A 59 6.75 5.92 -26.09
C VAL A 59 7.20 7.06 -25.17
N TYR A 60 6.81 7.05 -23.89
CA TYR A 60 7.24 8.04 -22.90
C TYR A 60 8.79 8.11 -22.80
N PRO A 61 9.40 9.30 -22.78
CA PRO A 61 8.83 10.65 -22.60
C PRO A 61 8.35 11.34 -23.88
N ALA A 62 8.48 10.71 -25.05
CA ALA A 62 7.99 11.29 -26.30
C ALA A 62 6.45 11.22 -26.36
N PRO A 63 5.75 12.31 -26.72
CA PRO A 63 4.32 12.25 -26.93
C PRO A 63 4.00 11.38 -28.17
N PRO A 64 2.84 10.70 -28.22
CA PRO A 64 2.46 9.85 -29.35
C PRO A 64 2.48 10.58 -30.71
N SER A 65 2.19 11.89 -30.72
CA SER A 65 2.28 12.72 -31.92
C SER A 65 3.71 12.76 -32.48
N VAL A 66 4.72 12.86 -31.61
CA VAL A 66 6.13 12.84 -32.03
C VAL A 66 6.51 11.45 -32.55
N ALA A 67 6.04 10.38 -31.91
CA ALA A 67 6.23 9.02 -32.42
C ALA A 67 5.64 8.86 -33.84
N VAL A 68 4.43 9.35 -34.07
CA VAL A 68 3.79 9.35 -35.40
C VAL A 68 4.57 10.21 -36.39
N LEU A 69 5.02 11.41 -35.99
CA LEU A 69 5.82 12.29 -36.86
C LEU A 69 7.15 11.63 -37.26
N VAL A 70 7.83 10.94 -36.34
CA VAL A 70 9.06 10.19 -36.64
C VAL A 70 8.77 9.08 -37.65
N VAL A 71 7.70 8.32 -37.47
CA VAL A 71 7.29 7.26 -38.41
C VAL A 71 6.99 7.86 -39.80
N VAL A 72 6.20 8.93 -39.86
CA VAL A 72 5.85 9.62 -41.12
C VAL A 72 7.09 10.21 -41.81
N ALA A 73 8.02 10.79 -41.04
CA ALA A 73 9.26 11.34 -41.56
C ALA A 73 10.15 10.23 -42.15
N VAL A 74 10.31 9.11 -41.45
CA VAL A 74 11.09 7.96 -41.95
C VAL A 74 10.46 7.40 -43.23
N ILE A 75 9.12 7.22 -43.26
CA ILE A 75 8.42 6.78 -44.48
C ILE A 75 8.71 7.74 -45.64
N SER A 76 8.55 9.04 -45.42
CA SER A 76 8.77 10.07 -46.45
C SER A 76 10.21 10.06 -46.97
N ILE A 77 11.20 9.96 -46.07
CA ILE A 77 12.62 9.89 -46.42
C ILE A 77 12.90 8.63 -47.24
N VAL A 78 12.43 7.45 -46.79
CA VAL A 78 12.69 6.18 -47.48
C VAL A 78 12.03 6.18 -48.86
N LEU A 79 10.80 6.68 -49.00
CA LEU A 79 10.11 6.75 -50.29
C LEU A 79 10.75 7.74 -51.26
N ALA A 80 11.24 8.88 -50.78
CA ALA A 80 11.92 9.87 -51.60
C ALA A 80 13.36 9.47 -51.96
N SER A 81 13.94 8.50 -51.25
CA SER A 81 15.32 8.10 -51.46
C SER A 81 15.47 7.16 -52.67
N PRO A 82 16.54 7.33 -53.48
CA PRO A 82 16.87 6.42 -54.58
C PRO A 82 17.02 4.97 -54.09
N SER A 83 16.77 4.00 -54.97
CA SER A 83 16.89 2.57 -54.64
C SER A 83 18.29 2.17 -54.16
N THR A 84 19.33 2.88 -54.60
CA THR A 84 20.74 2.68 -54.22
C THR A 84 21.15 3.42 -52.95
N SER A 85 20.22 4.15 -52.31
CA SER A 85 20.51 4.87 -51.07
C SER A 85 20.68 3.91 -49.89
N TRP A 86 21.45 4.30 -48.88
CA TRP A 86 21.64 3.53 -47.65
C TRP A 86 20.33 3.12 -46.96
N TRP A 87 19.29 3.95 -47.06
CA TRP A 87 17.95 3.65 -46.50
C TRP A 87 17.27 2.45 -47.15
N ARG A 88 17.59 2.16 -48.42
CA ARG A 88 16.94 1.13 -49.24
C ARG A 88 17.86 -0.03 -49.58
N ASP A 89 19.17 0.21 -49.64
CA ASP A 89 20.21 -0.76 -49.99
C ASP A 89 21.35 -0.74 -48.96
N SER A 90 21.08 -1.29 -47.79
CA SER A 90 22.05 -1.51 -46.71
C SER A 90 21.79 -2.86 -46.04
N HIS A 91 22.71 -3.30 -45.18
CA HIS A 91 22.49 -4.49 -44.36
C HIS A 91 21.24 -4.39 -43.47
N LEU A 92 20.91 -3.18 -43.00
CA LEU A 92 19.72 -2.94 -42.20
C LEU A 92 18.46 -3.07 -43.06
N SER A 93 18.41 -2.44 -44.23
CA SER A 93 17.26 -2.56 -45.11
C SER A 93 17.08 -4.02 -45.55
N TRP A 94 18.17 -4.71 -45.92
CA TRP A 94 18.16 -6.14 -46.24
C TRP A 94 17.50 -6.97 -45.14
N ALA A 95 17.87 -6.75 -43.87
CA ALA A 95 17.26 -7.46 -42.74
C ALA A 95 15.76 -7.14 -42.60
N VAL A 96 15.37 -5.86 -42.73
CA VAL A 96 13.97 -5.45 -42.70
C VAL A 96 13.16 -6.10 -43.82
N TRP A 97 13.71 -6.17 -45.04
CA TRP A 97 13.09 -6.85 -46.17
C TRP A 97 12.93 -8.35 -45.93
N HIS A 98 13.95 -9.02 -45.41
CA HIS A 98 13.91 -10.47 -45.14
C HIS A 98 12.90 -10.83 -44.06
N VAL A 99 12.91 -10.09 -42.94
CA VAL A 99 11.93 -10.28 -41.86
C VAL A 99 10.53 -9.93 -42.36
N GLY A 100 10.37 -8.83 -43.09
CA GLY A 100 9.09 -8.43 -43.66
C GLY A 100 8.49 -9.47 -44.60
N ASN A 101 9.30 -10.03 -45.51
CA ASN A 101 8.86 -11.07 -46.43
C ASN A 101 8.50 -12.38 -45.74
N TYR A 102 9.15 -12.69 -44.60
CA TYR A 102 8.82 -13.86 -43.78
C TYR A 102 7.52 -13.67 -42.97
N VAL A 103 7.30 -12.47 -42.42
CA VAL A 103 6.16 -12.16 -41.54
C VAL A 103 4.90 -11.81 -42.32
N VAL A 104 5.02 -11.27 -43.54
CA VAL A 104 3.90 -10.80 -44.37
C VAL A 104 3.81 -11.65 -45.64
N PRO A 105 3.10 -12.79 -45.61
CA PRO A 105 3.06 -13.75 -46.72
C PRO A 105 2.34 -13.23 -47.97
N PHE A 106 1.65 -12.09 -47.89
CA PHE A 106 0.94 -11.43 -49.00
C PHE A 106 1.69 -10.21 -49.56
N SER A 107 2.98 -10.04 -49.22
CA SER A 107 3.82 -8.94 -49.69
C SER A 107 3.86 -8.81 -51.22
N SER A 108 3.76 -9.93 -51.93
CA SER A 108 3.72 -10.01 -53.41
C SER A 108 2.48 -9.39 -54.05
N TYR A 109 1.41 -9.18 -53.29
CA TYR A 109 0.15 -8.59 -53.79
C TYR A 109 0.04 -7.08 -53.54
N LEU A 110 1.01 -6.48 -52.85
CA LEU A 110 1.02 -5.05 -52.54
C LEU A 110 1.82 -4.27 -53.59
N PRO A 111 1.34 -3.08 -54.02
CA PRO A 111 2.15 -2.15 -54.81
C PRO A 111 3.51 -1.90 -54.15
N HIS A 112 4.58 -1.89 -54.94
CA HIS A 112 5.95 -1.83 -54.44
C HIS A 112 6.20 -0.63 -53.50
N SER A 113 5.65 0.55 -53.85
CA SER A 113 5.73 1.75 -53.01
C SER A 113 4.99 1.62 -51.67
N LEU A 114 3.81 0.99 -51.66
CA LEU A 114 3.06 0.73 -50.42
C LEU A 114 3.78 -0.26 -49.52
N TYR A 115 4.41 -1.28 -50.10
CA TYR A 115 5.17 -2.24 -49.32
C TYR A 115 6.45 -1.62 -48.72
N ILE A 116 7.16 -0.77 -49.47
CA ILE A 116 8.28 0.01 -48.92
C ILE A 116 7.83 0.92 -47.77
N ALA A 117 6.70 1.62 -47.94
CA ALA A 117 6.16 2.49 -46.89
C ALA A 117 5.80 1.68 -45.63
N TYR A 118 5.20 0.50 -45.80
CA TYR A 118 4.89 -0.42 -44.71
C TYR A 118 6.16 -0.88 -43.97
N LEU A 119 7.19 -1.34 -44.69
CA LEU A 119 8.45 -1.76 -44.09
C LEU A 119 9.17 -0.61 -43.37
N ALA A 120 9.18 0.58 -43.97
CA ALA A 120 9.72 1.79 -43.35
C ALA A 120 8.97 2.15 -42.05
N ALA A 121 7.65 2.01 -42.04
CA ALA A 121 6.83 2.25 -40.85
C ALA A 121 7.19 1.28 -39.71
N TRP A 122 7.33 -0.01 -40.01
CA TRP A 122 7.72 -1.02 -39.04
C TRP A 122 9.15 -0.84 -38.53
N ALA A 123 10.09 -0.53 -39.43
CA ALA A 123 11.46 -0.23 -39.04
C ALA A 123 11.55 1.00 -38.13
N ALA A 124 10.79 2.06 -38.43
CA ALA A 124 10.70 3.26 -37.59
C ALA A 124 10.09 2.95 -36.21
N LEU A 125 9.02 2.15 -36.17
CA LEU A 125 8.39 1.74 -34.90
C LEU A 125 9.34 0.87 -34.06
N ALA A 126 10.01 -0.11 -34.67
CA ALA A 126 11.00 -0.94 -34.00
C ALA A 126 12.19 -0.10 -33.48
N GLY A 127 12.70 0.82 -34.29
CA GLY A 127 13.75 1.77 -33.89
C GLY A 127 13.32 2.64 -32.72
N LEU A 128 12.08 3.13 -32.71
CA LEU A 128 11.53 3.89 -31.59
C LEU A 128 11.43 3.04 -30.32
N ILE A 129 10.98 1.79 -30.42
CA ILE A 129 10.92 0.86 -29.27
C ILE A 129 12.32 0.62 -28.68
N VAL A 130 13.33 0.41 -29.54
CA VAL A 130 14.72 0.25 -29.12
C VAL A 130 15.24 1.52 -28.44
N LEU A 131 15.02 2.69 -29.04
CA LEU A 131 15.41 3.98 -28.47
C LEU A 131 14.78 4.21 -27.09
N MET A 132 13.48 3.93 -26.95
CA MET A 132 12.78 4.06 -25.66
C MET A 132 13.26 3.04 -24.63
N SER A 133 13.67 1.85 -25.08
CA SER A 133 14.26 0.83 -24.20
C SER A 133 15.64 1.26 -23.70
N VAL A 134 16.48 1.83 -24.57
CA VAL A 134 17.77 2.43 -24.19
C VAL A 134 17.56 3.60 -23.23
N HIS A 135 16.61 4.50 -23.53
CA HIS A 135 16.26 5.62 -22.65
C HIS A 135 15.87 5.15 -21.23
N ARG A 136 15.02 4.12 -21.12
CA ARG A 136 14.67 3.51 -19.83
C ARG A 136 15.85 2.88 -19.12
N LEU A 137 16.77 2.24 -19.85
CA LEU A 137 17.97 1.67 -19.28
C LEU A 137 18.87 2.77 -18.70
N VAL A 138 19.06 3.88 -19.43
CA VAL A 138 19.82 5.04 -18.95
C VAL A 138 19.18 5.62 -17.69
N LEU A 139 17.85 5.84 -17.70
CA LEU A 139 17.13 6.28 -16.50
C LEU A 139 17.31 5.28 -15.35
N ARG A 140 17.25 3.98 -15.60
CA ARG A 140 17.47 2.96 -14.57
C ARG A 140 18.85 3.04 -13.95
N VAL A 141 19.89 3.21 -14.75
CA VAL A 141 21.27 3.38 -14.27
C VAL A 141 21.36 4.65 -13.42
N LEU A 142 20.79 5.77 -13.88
CA LEU A 142 20.75 7.01 -13.10
C LEU A 142 20.00 6.84 -11.78
N LEU A 143 18.82 6.21 -11.79
CA LEU A 143 18.01 5.98 -10.58
C LEU A 143 18.63 4.93 -9.64
N SER A 144 19.59 4.13 -10.11
CA SER A 144 20.37 3.22 -9.28
C SER A 144 21.43 3.95 -8.44
N TYR A 145 21.81 5.18 -8.81
CA TYR A 145 22.76 5.97 -8.03
C TYR A 145 22.14 6.45 -6.70
N ARG A 146 22.79 6.09 -5.58
CA ARG A 146 22.31 6.38 -4.21
C ARG A 146 23.17 7.39 -3.43
N GLY A 147 24.25 7.90 -4.01
CA GLY A 147 25.16 8.82 -3.30
C GLY A 147 24.47 10.11 -2.79
N TRP A 148 23.35 10.51 -3.40
CA TRP A 148 22.55 11.65 -2.95
C TRP A 148 21.87 11.44 -1.58
N LEU A 149 21.66 10.20 -1.12
CA LEU A 149 21.15 9.89 0.22
C LEU A 149 22.17 10.17 1.32
N TYR A 150 23.46 10.09 0.99
CA TYR A 150 24.56 10.21 1.94
C TYR A 150 25.08 11.65 2.10
N LEU A 151 24.55 12.59 1.33
CA LEU A 151 24.87 14.01 1.51
C LEU A 151 24.25 14.53 2.81
N ALA A 152 25.06 15.22 3.61
CA ALA A 152 24.57 15.91 4.79
C ALA A 152 23.54 17.01 4.40
N PRO A 153 22.61 17.36 5.30
CA PRO A 153 21.67 18.45 5.04
C PRO A 153 22.40 19.73 4.61
N ARG A 154 22.01 20.29 3.45
CA ARG A 154 22.60 21.49 2.80
C ARG A 154 23.99 21.32 2.19
N GLN A 155 24.61 20.14 2.27
CA GLN A 155 25.83 19.85 1.54
C GLN A 155 25.54 19.84 0.03
N LYS A 156 26.24 20.68 -0.72
CA LYS A 156 26.13 20.71 -2.19
C LYS A 156 27.18 19.78 -2.78
N SER A 157 26.78 19.00 -3.77
CA SER A 157 27.68 18.21 -4.60
C SER A 157 27.38 18.50 -6.06
N ASN A 158 28.40 18.88 -6.83
CA ASN A 158 28.27 19.12 -8.26
C ASN A 158 27.81 17.84 -8.99
N VAL A 159 28.28 16.67 -8.54
CA VAL A 159 27.88 15.36 -9.09
C VAL A 159 26.39 15.12 -8.88
N VAL A 160 25.88 15.30 -7.66
CA VAL A 160 24.46 15.11 -7.35
C VAL A 160 23.58 16.15 -8.05
N THR A 161 24.06 17.39 -8.17
CA THR A 161 23.33 18.45 -8.87
C THR A 161 23.21 18.15 -10.36
N LEU A 162 24.33 17.76 -11.00
CA LEU A 162 24.34 17.35 -12.41
C LEU A 162 23.48 16.12 -12.64
N TRP A 163 23.62 15.09 -11.81
CA TRP A 163 22.78 13.89 -11.84
C TRP A 163 21.29 14.24 -11.76
N GLY A 164 20.89 15.08 -10.80
CA GLY A 164 19.50 15.49 -10.62
C GLY A 164 18.96 16.28 -11.83
N ALA A 165 19.80 17.11 -12.46
CA ALA A 165 19.45 17.80 -13.70
C ALA A 165 19.23 16.81 -14.86
N ILE A 166 20.12 15.83 -15.03
CA ILE A 166 20.00 14.79 -16.07
C ILE A 166 18.73 13.95 -15.84
N VAL A 167 18.46 13.53 -14.60
CA VAL A 167 17.23 12.78 -14.25
C VAL A 167 15.98 13.58 -14.58
N LYS A 168 15.95 14.89 -14.33
CA LYS A 168 14.81 15.75 -14.71
C LYS A 168 14.64 15.87 -16.22
N ILE A 169 15.74 16.03 -16.96
CA ILE A 169 15.70 16.17 -18.43
C ILE A 169 15.18 14.88 -19.08
N LEU A 170 15.77 13.73 -18.71
CA LEU A 170 15.37 12.42 -19.23
C LEU A 170 14.02 11.96 -18.66
N GLY A 171 13.66 12.43 -17.47
CA GLY A 171 12.38 12.15 -16.85
C GLY A 171 11.21 12.68 -17.66
N GLY A 172 11.40 13.74 -18.46
CA GLY A 172 10.35 14.32 -19.30
C GLY A 172 9.39 15.22 -18.53
N LYS A 173 8.43 15.81 -19.26
CA LYS A 173 7.34 16.63 -18.69
C LYS A 173 6.10 15.77 -18.51
N ASP A 174 5.27 16.13 -17.52
CA ASP A 174 3.94 15.57 -17.25
C ASP A 174 3.87 14.02 -17.31
N PRO A 175 4.65 13.31 -16.47
CA PRO A 175 4.59 11.85 -16.43
C PRO A 175 3.21 11.35 -16.01
N LEU A 176 2.76 10.26 -16.65
CA LEU A 176 1.61 9.47 -16.20
C LEU A 176 1.98 8.68 -14.94
N THR A 177 0.97 8.21 -14.20
CA THR A 177 1.15 7.53 -12.90
C THR A 177 2.23 6.44 -12.92
N TYR A 178 2.32 5.65 -13.99
CA TYR A 178 3.25 4.53 -14.12
C TYR A 178 4.41 4.77 -15.09
N SER A 179 4.63 6.01 -15.56
CA SER A 179 5.68 6.34 -16.56
C SER A 179 7.07 5.85 -16.15
N TYR A 180 7.41 5.92 -14.86
CA TYR A 180 8.72 5.51 -14.35
C TYR A 180 8.83 4.03 -13.98
N GLN A 181 7.72 3.29 -13.93
CA GLN A 181 7.69 1.94 -13.34
C GLN A 181 8.64 0.94 -14.03
N SER A 182 8.83 1.10 -15.34
CA SER A 182 9.77 0.28 -16.14
C SER A 182 11.23 0.76 -16.04
N ALA A 183 11.45 2.02 -15.66
CA ALA A 183 12.77 2.61 -15.48
C ALA A 183 13.29 2.45 -14.04
N LEU A 184 12.44 2.11 -13.07
CA LEU A 184 12.89 1.87 -11.69
C LEU A 184 13.92 0.72 -11.62
N PRO A 185 14.92 0.82 -10.73
CA PRO A 185 15.88 -0.25 -10.51
C PRO A 185 15.21 -1.46 -9.88
N ARG A 186 15.73 -2.65 -10.18
CA ARG A 186 15.40 -3.87 -9.44
C ARG A 186 16.16 -3.89 -8.11
N MET A 187 15.59 -4.52 -7.10
CA MET A 187 16.25 -4.65 -5.81
C MET A 187 17.40 -5.66 -5.90
N SER A 188 18.60 -5.22 -5.55
CA SER A 188 19.80 -6.08 -5.53
C SER A 188 19.80 -7.01 -4.33
N VAL A 189 20.39 -8.20 -4.48
CA VAL A 189 20.66 -9.09 -3.36
C VAL A 189 21.94 -8.62 -2.66
N PRO A 190 21.91 -8.27 -1.36
CA PRO A 190 23.10 -7.83 -0.62
C PRO A 190 24.16 -8.93 -0.55
N ALA A 191 25.42 -8.56 -0.40
CA ALA A 191 26.48 -9.54 -0.12
C ALA A 191 26.19 -10.30 1.19
N LEU A 192 26.29 -11.64 1.14
CA LEU A 192 26.02 -12.52 2.29
C LEU A 192 26.82 -12.10 3.54
N LYS A 193 28.14 -11.97 3.40
CA LYS A 193 29.04 -11.53 4.47
C LYS A 193 28.60 -10.21 5.10
N GLY A 194 28.29 -9.22 4.27
CA GLY A 194 27.84 -7.92 4.77
C GLY A 194 26.52 -8.00 5.54
N THR A 195 25.58 -8.86 5.12
CA THR A 195 24.34 -9.09 5.88
C THR A 195 24.62 -9.76 7.24
N ILE A 196 25.54 -10.72 7.30
CA ILE A 196 25.92 -11.40 8.54
C ILE A 196 26.61 -10.42 9.51
N GLU A 197 27.58 -9.63 9.03
CA GLU A 197 28.25 -8.59 9.84
C GLU A 197 27.24 -7.59 10.42
N ARG A 198 26.30 -7.11 9.60
CA ARG A 198 25.25 -6.18 10.06
C ARG A 198 24.26 -6.84 11.02
N TYR A 199 23.93 -8.13 10.81
CA TYR A 199 23.08 -8.88 11.72
C TYR A 199 23.74 -8.98 13.11
N LEU A 200 24.99 -9.44 13.18
CA LEU A 200 25.74 -9.58 14.42
C LEU A 200 25.85 -8.23 15.16
N ALA A 201 26.23 -7.16 14.46
CA ALA A 201 26.27 -5.82 15.04
C ALA A 201 24.89 -5.35 15.59
N SER A 202 23.79 -5.79 14.99
CA SER A 202 22.44 -5.42 15.44
C SER A 202 21.93 -6.22 16.64
N VAL A 203 22.51 -7.38 16.93
CA VAL A 203 22.11 -8.23 18.07
C VAL A 203 23.08 -8.15 19.25
N HIS A 204 24.32 -7.70 19.02
CA HIS A 204 25.31 -7.43 20.06
C HIS A 204 24.76 -6.63 21.27
N PRO A 205 24.07 -5.48 21.10
CA PRO A 205 23.54 -4.73 22.24
C PRO A 205 22.42 -5.46 23.01
N LEU A 206 21.86 -6.53 22.44
CA LEU A 206 20.70 -7.28 22.97
C LEU A 206 21.09 -8.60 23.64
N MET A 207 22.36 -9.01 23.58
CA MET A 207 22.83 -10.31 24.04
C MET A 207 23.86 -10.16 25.16
N THR A 208 23.98 -11.20 25.98
CA THR A 208 25.15 -11.41 26.83
C THR A 208 26.33 -11.86 25.97
N GLU A 209 27.55 -11.72 26.50
CA GLU A 209 28.78 -12.17 25.82
C GLU A 209 28.72 -13.64 25.40
N ALA A 210 28.14 -14.51 26.24
CA ALA A 210 28.01 -15.94 25.96
C ALA A 210 27.02 -16.22 24.80
N GLU A 211 25.85 -15.59 24.83
CA GLU A 211 24.85 -15.71 23.74
C GLU A 211 25.39 -15.14 22.42
N TYR A 212 26.13 -14.04 22.49
CA TYR A 212 26.74 -13.42 21.31
C TYR A 212 27.82 -14.31 20.70
N ALA A 213 28.69 -14.91 21.51
CA ALA A 213 29.72 -15.84 21.03
C ALA A 213 29.12 -17.09 20.37
N GLU A 214 28.01 -17.61 20.92
CA GLU A 214 27.27 -18.71 20.28
C GLU A 214 26.70 -18.28 18.92
N MET A 215 26.05 -17.11 18.87
CA MET A 215 25.49 -16.58 17.62
C MET A 215 26.57 -16.32 16.56
N GLU A 216 27.73 -15.80 16.96
CA GLU A 216 28.88 -15.59 16.08
C GLU A 216 29.41 -16.92 15.51
N ALA A 217 29.48 -17.97 16.34
CA ALA A 217 29.89 -19.30 15.88
C ALA A 217 28.91 -19.86 14.83
N LEU A 218 27.60 -19.76 15.08
CA LEU A 218 26.56 -20.19 14.13
C LEU A 218 26.58 -19.38 12.83
N ALA A 219 26.79 -18.07 12.93
CA ALA A 219 26.92 -17.19 11.78
C ALA A 219 28.13 -17.56 10.91
N LYS A 220 29.27 -17.86 11.53
CA LYS A 220 30.50 -18.29 10.83
C LYS A 220 30.33 -19.67 10.17
N GLU A 221 29.68 -20.61 10.84
CA GLU A 221 29.33 -21.90 10.25
C GLU A 221 28.40 -21.72 9.05
N PHE A 222 27.39 -20.86 9.16
CA PHE A 222 26.48 -20.56 8.06
C PHE A 222 27.20 -19.90 6.88
N GLU A 223 28.07 -18.93 7.12
CA GLU A 223 28.84 -18.23 6.08
C GLU A 223 29.79 -19.16 5.32
N SER A 224 30.44 -20.09 6.02
CA SER A 224 31.40 -21.05 5.43
C SER A 224 30.73 -22.32 4.89
N GLY A 225 29.53 -22.65 5.35
CA GLY A 225 28.79 -23.86 4.98
C GLY A 225 27.68 -23.61 3.95
N VAL A 226 26.43 -23.68 4.40
CA VAL A 226 25.23 -23.68 3.55
C VAL A 226 24.91 -22.29 2.96
N GLY A 227 25.27 -21.20 3.64
CA GLY A 227 24.89 -19.82 3.28
C GLY A 227 25.23 -19.43 1.83
N PRO A 228 26.46 -19.64 1.33
CA PRO A 228 26.84 -19.31 -0.05
C PRO A 228 25.98 -20.02 -1.10
N ARG A 229 25.55 -21.26 -0.83
CA ARG A 229 24.68 -22.02 -1.73
C ARG A 229 23.28 -21.40 -1.78
N LEU A 230 22.69 -21.08 -0.62
CA LEU A 230 21.37 -20.41 -0.56
C LEU A 230 21.40 -19.03 -1.24
N HIS A 231 22.46 -18.26 -0.99
CA HIS A 231 22.65 -16.94 -1.58
C HIS A 231 22.74 -16.99 -3.11
N LYS A 232 23.42 -17.99 -3.69
CA LYS A 232 23.44 -18.19 -5.16
C LYS A 232 22.03 -18.36 -5.75
N TYR A 233 21.13 -19.08 -5.08
CA TYR A 233 19.73 -19.20 -5.56
C TYR A 233 18.99 -17.86 -5.52
N LEU A 234 19.22 -17.03 -4.51
CA LEU A 234 18.65 -15.68 -4.46
C LEU A 234 19.16 -14.79 -5.59
N VAL A 235 20.46 -14.86 -5.90
CA VAL A 235 21.04 -14.15 -7.05
C VAL A 235 20.38 -14.60 -8.34
N LEU A 236 20.19 -15.91 -8.55
CA LEU A 236 19.49 -16.44 -9.72
C LEU A 236 18.02 -15.98 -9.77
N LYS A 237 17.31 -15.98 -8.63
CA LYS A 237 15.94 -15.43 -8.53
C LYS A 237 15.91 -13.96 -8.95
N SER A 238 16.91 -13.16 -8.57
CA SER A 238 16.96 -11.73 -8.89
C SER A 238 17.09 -11.43 -10.39
N TRP A 239 17.56 -12.39 -11.20
CA TRP A 239 17.68 -12.22 -12.66
C TRP A 239 16.31 -12.30 -13.36
N VAL A 240 15.42 -13.15 -12.85
CA VAL A 240 14.11 -13.43 -13.44
C VAL A 240 12.97 -12.65 -12.78
N ALA A 241 13.08 -12.37 -11.47
CA ALA A 241 12.08 -11.64 -10.73
C ALA A 241 12.25 -10.12 -10.90
N ASP A 242 11.13 -9.38 -10.93
CA ASP A 242 11.17 -7.92 -10.87
C ASP A 242 11.67 -7.39 -9.52
N ASN A 243 11.37 -8.13 -8.45
CA ASN A 243 11.89 -7.95 -7.12
C ASN A 243 12.00 -9.34 -6.47
N TYR A 244 13.17 -9.68 -5.92
CA TYR A 244 13.40 -11.03 -5.39
C TYR A 244 12.68 -11.28 -4.05
N ILE A 245 12.20 -10.23 -3.36
CA ILE A 245 11.59 -10.28 -2.02
C ILE A 245 10.06 -10.28 -2.09
N THR A 246 9.47 -9.41 -2.93
CA THR A 246 8.07 -8.97 -2.81
C THR A 246 7.04 -10.10 -2.83
N ASP A 247 7.17 -11.05 -3.76
CA ASP A 247 6.26 -12.20 -3.89
C ASP A 247 6.30 -13.11 -2.65
N TRP A 248 7.49 -13.38 -2.13
CA TRP A 248 7.67 -14.18 -0.92
C TRP A 248 7.25 -13.42 0.34
N TRP A 249 7.51 -12.13 0.43
CA TRP A 249 7.05 -11.30 1.55
C TRP A 249 5.53 -11.29 1.64
N GLU A 250 4.85 -11.00 0.52
CA GLU A 250 3.39 -11.03 0.46
C GLU A 250 2.82 -12.41 0.82
N LYS A 251 3.37 -13.46 0.21
CA LYS A 251 2.92 -14.84 0.41
C LYS A 251 3.13 -15.34 1.84
N TYR A 252 4.37 -15.33 2.33
CA TYR A 252 4.71 -16.02 3.58
C TYR A 252 4.43 -15.20 4.84
N VAL A 253 4.49 -13.86 4.77
CA VAL A 253 4.25 -13.01 5.95
C VAL A 253 2.78 -12.68 6.13
N TYR A 254 2.04 -12.47 5.04
CA TYR A 254 0.62 -12.13 5.14
C TYR A 254 -0.27 -13.29 4.73
N LEU A 255 -0.18 -13.76 3.49
CA LEU A 255 -1.18 -14.65 2.90
C LEU A 255 -1.16 -16.07 3.46
N LYS A 256 -0.04 -16.55 3.99
CA LYS A 256 0.04 -17.83 4.71
C LYS A 256 -0.15 -17.70 6.22
N GLY A 257 -0.10 -16.48 6.77
CA GLY A 257 -0.45 -16.24 8.17
C GLY A 257 -1.90 -16.68 8.44
N ARG A 258 -2.12 -17.48 9.48
CA ARG A 258 -3.44 -18.04 9.82
C ARG A 258 -4.13 -17.30 10.98
N THR A 259 -3.43 -16.41 11.67
CA THR A 259 -4.00 -15.57 12.73
C THR A 259 -5.10 -14.67 12.18
N SER A 260 -6.04 -14.27 13.05
CA SER A 260 -7.07 -13.29 12.70
C SER A 260 -6.45 -12.01 12.13
N LEU A 261 -7.07 -11.42 11.12
CA LEU A 261 -6.64 -10.13 10.57
C LEU A 261 -6.95 -8.98 11.52
N MET A 262 -8.05 -9.08 12.26
CA MET A 262 -8.46 -8.11 13.26
C MET A 262 -7.34 -7.96 14.30
N ILE A 263 -6.92 -6.73 14.57
CA ILE A 263 -5.82 -6.35 15.48
C ILE A 263 -4.41 -6.80 15.00
N ASN A 264 -4.23 -8.05 14.58
CA ASN A 264 -2.91 -8.63 14.33
C ASN A 264 -2.30 -8.29 12.96
N SER A 265 -3.13 -7.88 11.98
CA SER A 265 -2.65 -7.53 10.64
C SER A 265 -3.21 -6.20 10.15
N ASN A 266 -4.53 -5.98 10.31
CA ASN A 266 -5.15 -4.76 9.83
C ASN A 266 -4.71 -3.56 10.68
N TYR A 267 -4.53 -2.43 10.01
CA TYR A 267 -4.26 -1.15 10.65
C TYR A 267 -5.43 -0.19 10.40
N TYR A 268 -5.48 0.88 11.17
CA TYR A 268 -6.54 1.89 11.06
C TYR A 268 -5.99 3.27 10.72
N VAL A 269 -6.85 4.15 10.22
CA VAL A 269 -6.54 5.55 9.88
C VAL A 269 -7.56 6.46 10.54
N LEU A 270 -7.11 7.44 11.32
CA LEU A 270 -7.97 8.43 11.99
C LEU A 270 -8.37 9.58 11.06
N PRO A 271 -9.57 10.17 11.29
CA PRO A 271 -9.97 11.44 10.68
C PRO A 271 -9.02 12.60 11.03
N PRO A 272 -9.15 13.74 10.35
CA PRO A 272 -8.69 15.03 10.86
C PRO A 272 -9.02 15.23 12.35
N ARG A 273 -8.11 15.87 13.10
CA ARG A 273 -8.22 16.01 14.56
C ARG A 273 -9.50 16.73 14.98
N GLU A 274 -9.72 17.92 14.44
CA GLU A 274 -10.80 18.83 14.89
C GLU A 274 -11.70 19.28 13.75
N TYR A 275 -11.16 19.48 12.55
CA TYR A 275 -11.90 20.04 11.45
C TYR A 275 -12.82 18.98 10.82
N ILE A 276 -14.12 19.19 10.92
CA ILE A 276 -15.17 18.33 10.37
C ILE A 276 -15.99 19.15 9.36
N PRO A 277 -15.73 19.02 8.05
CA PRO A 277 -16.40 19.82 7.03
C PRO A 277 -17.93 19.71 6.98
N SER A 278 -18.50 18.58 7.42
CA SER A 278 -19.96 18.43 7.62
C SER A 278 -20.25 17.49 8.77
N ARG A 279 -21.19 17.85 9.63
CA ARG A 279 -21.66 17.00 10.73
C ARG A 279 -22.85 16.12 10.36
N ILE A 280 -23.35 16.21 9.13
CA ILE A 280 -24.41 15.33 8.63
C ILE A 280 -23.75 14.04 8.14
N PRO A 281 -23.92 12.88 8.81
CA PRO A 281 -23.12 11.68 8.53
C PRO A 281 -23.24 11.19 7.08
N VAL A 282 -24.46 11.18 6.54
CA VAL A 282 -24.72 10.75 5.15
C VAL A 282 -24.14 11.73 4.12
N ALA A 283 -24.22 13.04 4.37
CA ALA A 283 -23.61 14.05 3.51
C ALA A 283 -22.09 13.92 3.55
N ARG A 284 -21.52 13.85 4.76
CA ARG A 284 -20.08 13.69 4.95
C ARG A 284 -19.57 12.44 4.23
N ALA A 285 -20.21 11.30 4.44
CA ALA A 285 -19.85 10.03 3.81
C ALA A 285 -19.92 10.12 2.28
N ALA A 286 -20.95 10.75 1.72
CA ALA A 286 -21.08 10.94 0.28
C ALA A 286 -19.99 11.87 -0.30
N GLY A 287 -19.69 12.98 0.38
CA GLY A 287 -18.65 13.93 -0.02
C GLY A 287 -17.26 13.28 -0.07
N LEU A 288 -16.87 12.57 0.99
CA LEU A 288 -15.57 11.90 1.05
C LEU A 288 -15.51 10.70 0.08
N LEU A 289 -16.59 9.92 -0.02
CA LEU A 289 -16.70 8.82 -0.99
C LEU A 289 -16.49 9.35 -2.41
N ARG A 290 -17.09 10.49 -2.75
CA ARG A 290 -16.90 11.13 -4.05
C ARG A 290 -15.42 11.41 -4.32
N GLN A 291 -14.68 11.93 -3.33
CA GLN A 291 -13.25 12.20 -3.48
C GLN A 291 -12.40 10.93 -3.62
N LEU A 292 -12.70 9.88 -2.85
CA LEU A 292 -12.06 8.57 -3.02
C LEU A 292 -12.31 7.99 -4.43
N LEU A 293 -13.51 8.17 -4.98
CA LEU A 293 -13.86 7.70 -6.32
C LEU A 293 -13.19 8.54 -7.43
N VAL A 294 -13.04 9.86 -7.25
CA VAL A 294 -12.26 10.71 -8.15
C VAL A 294 -10.79 10.27 -8.15
N PHE A 295 -10.22 10.01 -6.96
CA PHE A 295 -8.87 9.44 -6.85
C PHE A 295 -8.77 8.12 -7.62
N LYS A 296 -9.73 7.19 -7.42
CA LYS A 296 -9.77 5.92 -8.16
C LYS A 296 -9.85 6.16 -9.67
N GLN A 297 -10.67 7.08 -10.14
CA GLN A 297 -10.77 7.38 -11.57
C GLN A 297 -9.46 7.92 -12.13
N ASN A 298 -8.80 8.82 -11.42
CA ASN A 298 -7.49 9.34 -11.82
C ASN A 298 -6.45 8.22 -11.86
N LEU A 299 -6.49 7.29 -10.91
CA LEU A 299 -5.61 6.14 -10.90
C LEU A 299 -5.88 5.17 -12.05
N ASP A 300 -7.14 4.77 -12.29
CA ASP A 300 -7.54 3.90 -13.41
C ASP A 300 -7.18 4.55 -14.76
N ARG A 301 -7.23 5.89 -14.82
CA ARG A 301 -6.86 6.72 -15.95
C ARG A 301 -5.40 7.16 -15.91
N GLU A 302 -4.55 6.60 -15.06
CA GLU A 302 -3.11 6.92 -14.97
C GLU A 302 -2.79 8.44 -14.96
N GLN A 303 -3.71 9.24 -14.42
CA GLN A 303 -3.71 10.70 -14.33
C GLN A 303 -3.27 11.19 -12.95
N LEU A 304 -3.08 10.28 -12.00
CA LEU A 304 -2.46 10.62 -10.72
C LEU A 304 -0.97 10.89 -10.96
N PRO A 305 -0.41 12.03 -10.54
CA PRO A 305 1.02 12.28 -10.67
C PRO A 305 1.85 11.18 -9.98
N PRO A 306 2.98 10.75 -10.54
CA PRO A 306 3.91 9.89 -9.83
C PRO A 306 4.37 10.55 -8.54
N LEU A 307 4.51 9.75 -7.48
CA LEU A 307 5.12 10.26 -6.26
C LEU A 307 6.63 10.41 -6.44
N MET A 308 7.13 11.60 -6.08
CA MET A 308 8.53 11.99 -6.28
C MET A 308 9.17 12.35 -4.93
N LEU A 309 10.20 11.62 -4.53
CA LEU A 309 11.01 11.98 -3.38
C LEU A 309 11.89 13.19 -3.72
N ARG A 310 11.78 14.24 -2.88
CA ARG A 310 12.42 15.56 -3.09
C ARG A 310 12.13 16.18 -4.46
N GLY A 311 11.02 15.79 -5.11
CA GLY A 311 10.64 16.27 -6.44
C GLY A 311 11.56 15.83 -7.59
N ILE A 312 12.43 14.83 -7.38
CA ILE A 312 13.40 14.36 -8.40
C ILE A 312 13.34 12.85 -8.58
N VAL A 313 13.29 12.08 -7.49
CA VAL A 313 13.42 10.62 -7.56
C VAL A 313 12.03 9.98 -7.54
N PRO A 314 11.59 9.31 -8.62
CA PRO A 314 10.30 8.64 -8.64
C PRO A 314 10.26 7.45 -7.68
N MET A 315 9.09 7.23 -7.08
CA MET A 315 8.80 6.05 -6.27
C MET A 315 7.90 5.08 -7.03
N CYS A 316 8.05 3.79 -6.73
CA CYS A 316 7.19 2.72 -7.22
C CYS A 316 5.72 3.00 -6.86
N MET A 317 4.84 2.90 -7.86
CA MET A 317 3.40 3.10 -7.72
C MET A 317 2.61 1.79 -7.86
N ALA A 318 3.27 0.62 -7.99
CA ALA A 318 2.60 -0.65 -8.26
C ALA A 318 1.56 -1.06 -7.20
N GLN A 319 1.78 -0.70 -5.93
CA GLN A 319 0.83 -0.98 -4.85
C GLN A 319 -0.51 -0.22 -5.02
N TYR A 320 -0.50 0.91 -5.73
CA TYR A 320 -1.71 1.72 -5.93
C TYR A 320 -2.77 0.96 -6.73
N GLU A 321 -2.35 0.09 -7.65
CA GLU A 321 -3.25 -0.74 -8.47
C GLU A 321 -4.22 -1.57 -7.64
N ARG A 322 -3.88 -1.88 -6.39
CA ARG A 322 -4.63 -2.76 -5.50
C ARG A 322 -5.44 -2.03 -4.43
N ILE A 323 -5.45 -0.69 -4.39
CA ILE A 323 -6.19 0.10 -3.39
C ILE A 323 -7.69 -0.24 -3.39
N PHE A 324 -8.30 -0.19 -4.58
CA PHE A 324 -9.74 -0.31 -4.74
C PHE A 324 -10.14 -1.60 -5.42
N SER A 325 -11.35 -2.05 -5.13
CA SER A 325 -11.92 -3.28 -5.71
C SER A 325 -11.07 -4.51 -5.42
N THR A 326 -10.34 -4.50 -4.32
CA THR A 326 -9.51 -5.62 -3.87
C THR A 326 -10.09 -6.19 -2.59
N THR A 327 -9.97 -7.50 -2.41
CA THR A 327 -10.33 -8.19 -1.18
C THR A 327 -9.38 -9.36 -0.97
N ARG A 328 -9.14 -9.71 0.29
CA ARG A 328 -8.41 -10.91 0.66
C ARG A 328 -9.39 -12.06 0.85
N ILE A 329 -9.33 -13.06 -0.03
CA ILE A 329 -10.17 -14.25 0.04
C ILE A 329 -9.49 -15.27 0.96
N PRO A 330 -10.16 -15.75 2.02
CA PRO A 330 -9.59 -16.77 2.91
C PRO A 330 -9.43 -18.11 2.16
N GLY A 331 -8.30 -18.77 2.37
CA GLY A 331 -8.10 -20.16 1.97
C GLY A 331 -7.65 -21.00 3.17
N ARG A 332 -7.74 -22.32 3.11
CA ARG A 332 -7.39 -23.19 4.24
C ARG A 332 -5.93 -23.01 4.66
N ASP A 333 -5.01 -23.12 3.70
CA ASP A 333 -3.56 -23.02 3.94
C ASP A 333 -2.94 -21.68 3.50
N GLU A 334 -3.57 -21.02 2.53
CA GLU A 334 -3.08 -19.78 1.93
C GLU A 334 -4.26 -18.95 1.41
N ASP A 335 -4.28 -17.67 1.80
CA ASP A 335 -5.26 -16.70 1.31
C ASP A 335 -4.83 -16.15 -0.05
N THR A 336 -5.75 -15.50 -0.76
CA THR A 336 -5.44 -14.85 -2.05
C THR A 336 -5.94 -13.41 -2.08
N LEU A 337 -5.21 -12.53 -2.77
CA LEU A 337 -5.69 -11.18 -3.07
C LEU A 337 -6.40 -11.18 -4.42
N GLU A 338 -7.70 -10.89 -4.41
CA GLU A 338 -8.51 -10.82 -5.63
C GLU A 338 -8.89 -9.37 -5.94
N ARG A 339 -8.73 -8.97 -7.21
CA ARG A 339 -9.06 -7.62 -7.70
C ARG A 339 -10.15 -7.66 -8.77
N PHE A 340 -11.22 -6.93 -8.53
CA PHE A 340 -12.40 -6.83 -9.39
C PHE A 340 -12.41 -5.54 -10.22
N VAL A 341 -11.59 -5.48 -11.27
CA VAL A 341 -11.32 -4.27 -12.07
C VAL A 341 -12.59 -3.60 -12.64
N SER A 342 -13.65 -4.36 -12.91
CA SER A 342 -14.90 -3.86 -13.48
C SER A 342 -15.95 -3.43 -12.46
N SER A 343 -15.60 -3.36 -11.17
CA SER A 343 -16.55 -2.99 -10.11
C SER A 343 -17.11 -1.57 -10.29
N LYS A 344 -18.40 -1.41 -9.96
CA LYS A 344 -19.16 -0.16 -10.15
C LYS A 344 -20.07 0.18 -8.96
N HIS A 345 -19.87 -0.51 -7.84
CA HIS A 345 -20.66 -0.37 -6.64
C HIS A 345 -19.77 -0.38 -5.41
N ILE A 346 -20.30 0.13 -4.30
CA ILE A 346 -19.78 -0.21 -2.96
C ILE A 346 -20.75 -1.14 -2.27
N ALA A 347 -20.27 -1.83 -1.24
CA ALA A 347 -21.11 -2.47 -0.25
C ALA A 347 -21.25 -1.53 0.95
N VAL A 348 -22.49 -1.33 1.42
CA VAL A 348 -22.79 -0.48 2.57
C VAL A 348 -23.41 -1.34 3.65
N ASN A 349 -22.89 -1.27 4.87
CA ASN A 349 -23.53 -1.82 6.05
C ASN A 349 -24.14 -0.68 6.87
N CYS A 350 -25.40 -0.84 7.28
CA CYS A 350 -26.09 0.08 8.18
C CYS A 350 -26.96 -0.77 9.12
N LYS A 351 -26.75 -0.64 10.44
CA LYS A 351 -27.48 -1.41 11.47
C LYS A 351 -27.41 -2.92 11.25
N GLY A 352 -26.26 -3.43 10.80
CA GLY A 352 -26.07 -4.85 10.51
C GLY A 352 -26.61 -5.32 9.15
N ARG A 353 -27.48 -4.54 8.49
CA ARG A 353 -28.03 -4.88 7.18
C ARG A 353 -27.10 -4.45 6.04
N TRP A 354 -26.98 -5.29 5.01
CA TRP A 354 -26.08 -5.06 3.88
C TRP A 354 -26.78 -4.59 2.61
N PHE A 355 -26.15 -3.66 1.91
CA PHE A 355 -26.67 -3.04 0.69
C PHE A 355 -25.62 -2.96 -0.42
N LYS A 356 -26.09 -3.09 -1.66
CA LYS A 356 -25.35 -2.74 -2.86
C LYS A 356 -25.71 -1.32 -3.29
N MET A 357 -24.73 -0.41 -3.30
CA MET A 357 -24.92 0.97 -3.75
C MET A 357 -24.20 1.23 -5.08
N PRO A 358 -24.92 1.47 -6.19
CA PRO A 358 -24.31 1.84 -7.47
C PRO A 358 -23.72 3.26 -7.45
N LEU A 359 -22.61 3.47 -8.15
CA LEU A 359 -21.84 4.73 -8.11
C LEU A 359 -21.82 5.51 -9.43
N TYR A 360 -22.36 4.94 -10.51
CA TYR A 360 -22.23 5.48 -11.87
C TYR A 360 -23.61 5.70 -12.49
N ARG A 361 -23.71 6.74 -13.31
CA ARG A 361 -24.92 7.02 -14.09
C ARG A 361 -25.19 5.90 -15.09
N LYS A 362 -26.43 5.44 -15.16
CA LYS A 362 -26.84 4.36 -16.06
C LYS A 362 -26.73 4.82 -17.51
N GLY A 363 -26.16 3.97 -18.37
CA GLY A 363 -26.05 4.24 -19.81
C GLY A 363 -24.91 5.17 -20.23
N THR A 364 -24.15 5.74 -19.29
CA THR A 364 -22.96 6.54 -19.61
C THR A 364 -21.67 5.79 -19.24
N TYR A 365 -20.58 6.14 -19.94
CA TYR A 365 -19.29 5.51 -19.71
C TYR A 365 -18.46 6.34 -18.73
N GLY A 366 -18.23 5.80 -17.52
CA GLY A 366 -17.31 6.38 -16.56
C GLY A 366 -17.75 7.69 -15.90
N GLN A 367 -19.04 8.06 -16.00
CA GLN A 367 -19.59 9.21 -15.28
C GLN A 367 -20.06 8.76 -13.89
N LEU A 368 -19.39 9.26 -12.86
CA LEU A 368 -19.76 9.06 -11.46
C LEU A 368 -21.01 9.89 -11.12
N LEU A 369 -21.85 9.36 -10.23
CA LEU A 369 -22.94 10.13 -9.62
C LEU A 369 -22.39 11.31 -8.81
N SER A 370 -23.14 12.41 -8.71
CA SER A 370 -22.75 13.55 -7.87
C SER A 370 -22.70 13.14 -6.39
N ALA A 371 -22.03 13.94 -5.55
CA ALA A 371 -22.03 13.68 -4.11
C ALA A 371 -23.44 13.82 -3.52
N HIS A 372 -24.24 14.78 -4.01
CA HIS A 372 -25.63 14.95 -3.59
C HIS A 372 -26.51 13.74 -4.00
N ASP A 373 -26.30 13.14 -5.17
CA ASP A 373 -26.96 11.88 -5.56
C ASP A 373 -26.56 10.70 -4.65
N MET A 374 -25.28 10.63 -4.27
CA MET A 374 -24.79 9.61 -3.32
C MET A 374 -25.36 9.82 -1.92
N GLU A 375 -25.49 11.07 -1.47
CA GLU A 375 -26.13 11.41 -0.20
C GLU A 375 -27.59 10.94 -0.18
N ARG A 376 -28.37 11.20 -1.24
CA ARG A 376 -29.75 10.71 -1.35
C ARG A 376 -29.84 9.19 -1.32
N GLN A 377 -28.89 8.48 -1.95
CA GLN A 377 -28.81 7.02 -1.84
C GLN A 377 -28.51 6.56 -0.41
N LEU A 378 -27.54 7.18 0.28
CA LEU A 378 -27.21 6.84 1.66
C LEU A 378 -28.35 7.13 2.63
N ALA A 379 -29.07 8.24 2.46
CA ALA A 379 -30.27 8.54 3.22
C ALA A 379 -31.35 7.46 3.03
N SER A 380 -31.53 6.97 1.80
CA SER A 380 -32.46 5.85 1.53
C SER A 380 -32.02 4.53 2.17
N ILE A 381 -30.70 4.29 2.30
CA ILE A 381 -30.16 3.13 3.01
C ILE A 381 -30.47 3.23 4.51
N VAL A 382 -30.23 4.39 5.12
CA VAL A 382 -30.54 4.61 6.55
C VAL A 382 -32.02 4.37 6.83
N ALA A 383 -32.91 4.89 5.98
CA ALA A 383 -34.35 4.68 6.10
C ALA A 383 -34.76 3.20 5.90
N ALA A 384 -34.06 2.45 5.04
CA ALA A 384 -34.35 1.04 4.78
C ALA A 384 -33.71 0.07 5.80
N ALA A 385 -32.83 0.56 6.68
CA ALA A 385 -32.10 -0.25 7.65
C ALA A 385 -32.85 -0.43 8.99
N GLU A 386 -34.16 -0.22 9.02
CA GLU A 386 -34.96 -0.42 10.24
C GLU A 386 -35.10 -1.90 10.62
N GLY A 387 -35.15 -2.14 11.94
CA GLY A 387 -35.32 -3.47 12.55
C GLY A 387 -34.03 -4.29 12.66
N ALA A 388 -34.04 -5.25 13.59
CA ALA A 388 -32.96 -6.23 13.71
C ALA A 388 -32.98 -7.21 12.54
N VAL A 389 -31.80 -7.70 12.16
CA VAL A 389 -31.63 -8.68 11.10
C VAL A 389 -30.75 -9.84 11.57
N PRO A 390 -30.99 -11.08 11.09
CA PRO A 390 -30.13 -12.21 11.43
C PRO A 390 -28.66 -11.97 11.04
N GLU A 391 -28.41 -11.34 9.88
CA GLU A 391 -27.06 -11.08 9.39
C GLU A 391 -26.30 -9.95 10.13
N ALA A 392 -26.84 -9.40 11.22
CA ALA A 392 -26.28 -8.22 11.88
C ALA A 392 -24.83 -8.44 12.33
N HIS A 393 -24.49 -9.67 12.71
CA HIS A 393 -23.15 -10.05 13.19
C HIS A 393 -22.28 -10.72 12.12
N LEU A 394 -22.74 -10.79 10.86
CA LEU A 394 -22.06 -11.51 9.78
C LEU A 394 -20.57 -11.15 9.62
N SER A 395 -20.20 -9.89 9.88
CA SER A 395 -18.80 -9.44 9.76
C SER A 395 -17.85 -10.15 10.73
N ALA A 396 -18.36 -10.71 11.84
CA ALA A 396 -17.58 -11.44 12.84
C ALA A 396 -16.80 -12.61 12.23
N LEU A 397 -17.33 -13.24 11.18
CA LEU A 397 -16.64 -14.32 10.47
C LEU A 397 -15.29 -13.87 9.89
N THR A 398 -15.16 -12.60 9.47
CA THR A 398 -13.89 -12.07 8.96
C THR A 398 -12.85 -11.79 10.05
N ALA A 399 -13.27 -11.81 11.32
CA ALA A 399 -12.40 -11.71 12.50
C ALA A 399 -11.89 -13.09 12.98
N ALA A 400 -12.35 -14.19 12.38
CA ALA A 400 -11.91 -15.53 12.73
C ALA A 400 -10.44 -15.79 12.34
N ASN A 401 -9.90 -16.90 12.84
CA ASN A 401 -8.71 -17.52 12.25
C ASN A 401 -8.93 -17.73 10.73
N ARG A 402 -7.89 -17.56 9.91
CA ARG A 402 -8.04 -17.60 8.44
C ARG A 402 -8.48 -18.95 7.90
N THR A 403 -8.02 -20.05 8.51
CA THR A 403 -8.44 -21.40 8.15
C THR A 403 -9.90 -21.60 8.50
N THR A 404 -10.31 -21.23 9.72
CA THR A 404 -11.70 -21.30 10.17
C THR A 404 -12.63 -20.44 9.30
N TRP A 405 -12.19 -19.23 8.93
CA TRP A 405 -12.96 -18.39 8.01
C TRP A 405 -13.09 -19.03 6.63
N ALA A 406 -12.03 -19.64 6.10
CA ALA A 406 -12.10 -20.37 4.84
C ALA A 406 -13.12 -21.52 4.89
N GLU A 407 -13.17 -22.26 6.01
CA GLU A 407 -14.10 -23.36 6.22
C GLU A 407 -15.55 -22.90 6.32
N HIS A 408 -15.83 -21.83 7.08
CA HIS A 408 -17.15 -21.22 7.14
C HIS A 408 -17.57 -20.65 5.77
N ARG A 409 -16.64 -20.03 5.04
CA ARG A 409 -16.88 -19.52 3.68
C ARG A 409 -17.26 -20.66 2.74
N ASP A 410 -16.53 -21.78 2.78
CA ASP A 410 -16.81 -22.98 1.99
C ASP A 410 -18.19 -23.56 2.35
N ALA A 411 -18.50 -23.68 3.64
CA ALA A 411 -19.72 -24.32 4.13
C ALA A 411 -20.99 -23.51 3.83
N PHE A 412 -20.94 -22.18 3.97
CA PHE A 412 -22.15 -21.35 3.98
C PHE A 412 -22.25 -20.38 2.79
N PHE A 413 -21.17 -20.16 2.02
CA PHE A 413 -21.11 -19.12 0.98
C PHE A 413 -20.61 -19.63 -0.39
N SER A 414 -20.49 -20.94 -0.58
CA SER A 414 -20.00 -21.53 -1.84
C SER A 414 -21.01 -21.49 -2.99
N ASP A 415 -22.30 -21.43 -2.70
CA ASP A 415 -23.39 -21.48 -3.67
C ASP A 415 -24.62 -20.63 -3.25
N GLY A 416 -25.70 -20.74 -4.04
CA GLY A 416 -26.99 -20.17 -3.70
C GLY A 416 -27.02 -18.64 -3.54
N LEU A 417 -27.82 -18.19 -2.58
CA LEU A 417 -28.07 -16.78 -2.29
C LEU A 417 -26.89 -16.13 -1.56
N ASN A 418 -26.30 -16.84 -0.60
CA ASN A 418 -25.15 -16.38 0.19
C ASN A 418 -23.94 -16.06 -0.68
N LYS A 419 -23.60 -16.92 -1.65
CA LYS A 419 -22.54 -16.64 -2.63
C LYS A 419 -22.79 -15.35 -3.41
N LYS A 420 -24.04 -15.14 -3.88
CA LYS A 420 -24.40 -13.94 -4.66
C LYS A 420 -24.21 -12.68 -3.83
N SER A 421 -24.64 -12.70 -2.57
CA SER A 421 -24.51 -11.56 -1.64
C SER A 421 -23.06 -11.33 -1.22
N LEU A 422 -22.32 -12.37 -0.84
CA LEU A 422 -20.89 -12.27 -0.51
C LEU A 422 -20.07 -11.73 -1.69
N SER A 423 -20.36 -12.19 -2.92
CA SER A 423 -19.70 -11.67 -4.12
C SER A 423 -19.91 -10.17 -4.32
N VAL A 424 -21.03 -9.60 -3.87
CA VAL A 424 -21.23 -8.14 -3.89
C VAL A 424 -20.25 -7.44 -2.95
N ILE A 425 -20.03 -7.96 -1.74
CA ILE A 425 -19.10 -7.41 -0.74
C ILE A 425 -17.65 -7.55 -1.25
N GLU A 426 -17.27 -8.76 -1.66
CA GLU A 426 -15.92 -9.06 -2.17
C GLU A 426 -15.58 -8.19 -3.38
N SER A 427 -16.50 -8.05 -4.33
CA SER A 427 -16.29 -7.24 -5.54
C SER A 427 -16.48 -5.75 -5.38
N ALA A 428 -16.95 -5.24 -4.23
CA ALA A 428 -17.18 -3.82 -4.01
C ALA A 428 -15.92 -2.97 -4.20
N ILE A 429 -16.06 -1.70 -4.61
CA ILE A 429 -14.90 -0.78 -4.72
C ILE A 429 -14.23 -0.57 -3.35
N LEU A 430 -15.05 -0.40 -2.31
CA LEU A 430 -14.71 -0.35 -0.89
C LEU A 430 -15.95 -0.80 -0.11
N VAL A 431 -15.79 -1.06 1.20
CA VAL A 431 -16.92 -1.27 2.12
C VAL A 431 -17.13 0.02 2.92
N LEU A 432 -18.39 0.42 3.10
CA LEU A 432 -18.79 1.57 3.92
C LEU A 432 -19.66 1.11 5.09
N TYR A 433 -19.28 1.43 6.32
CA TYR A 433 -20.14 1.31 7.49
C TYR A 433 -20.75 2.67 7.84
N LEU A 434 -22.07 2.73 7.98
CA LEU A 434 -22.78 3.83 8.62
C LEU A 434 -22.98 3.44 10.09
N ASP A 435 -22.06 3.90 10.93
CA ASP A 435 -21.93 3.53 12.34
C ASP A 435 -22.70 4.52 13.21
N GLU A 436 -23.61 4.02 14.05
CA GLU A 436 -24.45 4.86 14.93
C GLU A 436 -23.69 5.40 16.14
N SER A 437 -22.49 4.85 16.42
CA SER A 437 -21.64 5.38 17.47
C SER A 437 -21.12 6.78 17.12
N ALA A 438 -20.84 7.57 18.15
CA ALA A 438 -20.28 8.92 18.06
C ALA A 438 -19.05 9.05 18.97
N PRO A 439 -17.97 8.28 18.73
CA PRO A 439 -16.75 8.41 19.52
C PRO A 439 -16.09 9.77 19.25
N ASP A 440 -15.88 10.55 20.31
CA ASP A 440 -15.28 11.89 20.23
C ASP A 440 -13.76 11.88 20.50
N ALA A 441 -13.31 11.03 21.43
CA ALA A 441 -11.88 10.88 21.75
C ALA A 441 -11.14 10.09 20.64
N MET A 442 -9.93 10.53 20.30
CA MET A 442 -9.09 9.87 19.27
C MET A 442 -8.78 8.41 19.58
N GLU A 443 -8.62 8.09 20.86
CA GLU A 443 -8.43 6.72 21.33
C GLU A 443 -9.66 5.86 21.07
N ALA A 444 -10.86 6.33 21.44
CA ALA A 444 -12.11 5.63 21.19
C ALA A 444 -12.39 5.45 19.69
N LEU A 445 -12.08 6.47 18.88
CA LEU A 445 -12.10 6.38 17.41
C LEU A 445 -11.13 5.29 16.92
N GLY A 446 -9.90 5.27 17.43
CA GLY A 446 -8.89 4.27 17.05
C GLY A 446 -9.32 2.83 17.36
N ARG A 447 -9.84 2.58 18.57
CA ARG A 447 -10.42 1.29 18.97
C ARG A 447 -11.58 0.89 18.06
N SER A 448 -12.49 1.83 17.82
CA SER A 448 -13.63 1.59 16.93
C SER A 448 -13.19 1.26 15.50
N LEU A 449 -12.14 1.92 14.98
CA LEU A 449 -11.67 1.69 13.61
C LEU A 449 -10.83 0.42 13.46
N ILE A 450 -10.05 0.02 14.46
CA ILE A 450 -9.22 -1.19 14.36
C ILE A 450 -10.02 -2.49 14.51
N HIS A 451 -11.01 -2.53 15.41
CA HIS A 451 -11.78 -3.75 15.71
C HIS A 451 -13.30 -3.56 15.85
N GLY A 452 -13.78 -2.33 16.07
CA GLY A 452 -15.20 -2.09 16.35
C GLY A 452 -15.64 -2.79 17.63
N ASP A 453 -16.78 -3.48 17.59
CA ASP A 453 -17.29 -4.34 18.67
C ASP A 453 -17.30 -5.84 18.29
N GLY A 454 -16.60 -6.19 17.19
CA GLY A 454 -16.59 -7.52 16.59
C GLY A 454 -17.70 -7.77 15.57
N THR A 455 -18.78 -6.96 15.56
CA THR A 455 -19.91 -7.12 14.63
C THR A 455 -19.75 -6.26 13.37
N ASN A 456 -18.93 -5.20 13.45
CA ASN A 456 -19.06 -4.04 12.57
C ASN A 456 -17.84 -3.70 11.70
N ARG A 457 -16.98 -4.63 11.30
CA ARG A 457 -15.90 -4.36 10.33
C ARG A 457 -15.68 -5.54 9.39
N TRP A 458 -15.52 -5.28 8.10
CA TRP A 458 -15.19 -6.31 7.11
C TRP A 458 -13.68 -6.31 6.90
N PHE A 459 -12.97 -7.17 7.63
CA PHE A 459 -11.50 -7.12 7.72
C PHE A 459 -10.79 -7.57 6.45
N ASP A 460 -11.46 -8.33 5.58
CA ASP A 460 -10.89 -8.81 4.32
C ASP A 460 -10.81 -7.73 3.23
N LYS A 461 -11.55 -6.62 3.38
CA LYS A 461 -11.61 -5.60 2.33
C LYS A 461 -10.34 -4.76 2.35
N SER A 462 -9.79 -4.45 1.16
CA SER A 462 -8.63 -3.57 1.06
C SER A 462 -8.85 -2.24 1.79
N LEU A 463 -10.04 -1.65 1.66
CA LEU A 463 -10.47 -0.45 2.37
C LEU A 463 -11.90 -0.62 2.92
N THR A 464 -12.02 -0.42 4.23
CA THR A 464 -13.30 -0.30 4.94
C THR A 464 -13.40 1.11 5.52
N MET A 465 -14.27 1.94 4.94
CA MET A 465 -14.57 3.29 5.41
C MET A 465 -15.67 3.24 6.47
N VAL A 466 -15.51 3.98 7.57
CA VAL A 466 -16.48 4.01 8.67
C VAL A 466 -16.90 5.45 8.91
N ALA A 467 -18.18 5.75 8.70
CA ALA A 467 -18.77 7.05 8.96
C ALA A 467 -19.62 7.02 10.23
N PHE A 468 -19.22 7.82 11.21
CA PHE A 468 -19.83 7.90 12.54
C PHE A 468 -20.96 8.93 12.59
N ALA A 469 -21.85 8.80 13.59
CA ALA A 469 -23.00 9.68 13.78
C ALA A 469 -22.64 11.15 14.07
N ASN A 470 -21.41 11.43 14.52
CA ASN A 470 -20.89 12.79 14.71
C ASN A 470 -20.23 13.40 13.46
N GLY A 471 -20.30 12.73 12.30
CA GLY A 471 -19.71 13.19 11.04
C GLY A 471 -18.20 12.92 10.93
N ARG A 472 -17.58 12.23 11.89
CA ARG A 472 -16.20 11.75 11.75
C ARG A 472 -16.15 10.55 10.81
N ILE A 473 -15.07 10.42 10.03
CA ILE A 473 -14.85 9.28 9.14
C ILE A 473 -13.42 8.78 9.29
N GLY A 474 -13.24 7.48 9.47
CA GLY A 474 -11.93 6.83 9.44
C GLY A 474 -11.92 5.59 8.55
N MET A 475 -10.82 4.85 8.57
CA MET A 475 -10.68 3.62 7.80
C MET A 475 -10.06 2.46 8.61
N ASN A 476 -10.48 1.25 8.27
CA ASN A 476 -9.77 0.00 8.53
C ASN A 476 -9.18 -0.51 7.22
N VAL A 477 -7.96 -1.06 7.26
CA VAL A 477 -7.19 -1.40 6.06
C VAL A 477 -6.57 -2.78 6.20
N GLU A 478 -6.85 -3.66 5.23
CA GLU A 478 -6.16 -4.95 5.08
C GLU A 478 -4.71 -4.71 4.61
N HIS A 479 -3.73 -5.39 5.20
CA HIS A 479 -2.31 -5.00 5.06
C HIS A 479 -1.58 -5.73 3.92
N ALA A 480 -2.01 -6.91 3.48
CA ALA A 480 -1.24 -7.72 2.53
C ALA A 480 -0.97 -6.99 1.20
N TRP A 481 -1.93 -6.19 0.71
CA TRP A 481 -1.84 -5.56 -0.61
C TRP A 481 -0.93 -4.33 -0.68
N ALA A 482 -0.66 -3.62 0.43
CA ALA A 482 0.19 -2.42 0.44
C ALA A 482 0.76 -2.03 1.81
N ASP A 483 1.71 -1.10 1.77
CA ASP A 483 2.30 -0.45 2.94
C ASP A 483 1.58 0.86 3.28
N ALA A 484 1.57 1.23 4.56
CA ALA A 484 0.82 2.37 5.11
C ALA A 484 0.97 3.71 4.34
N PRO A 485 2.17 4.11 3.84
CA PRO A 485 2.31 5.36 3.09
C PRO A 485 1.42 5.47 1.84
N VAL A 486 1.03 4.35 1.22
CA VAL A 486 0.13 4.34 0.06
C VAL A 486 -1.25 4.85 0.45
N VAL A 487 -1.77 4.37 1.58
CA VAL A 487 -3.08 4.79 2.11
C VAL A 487 -3.02 6.17 2.73
N ALA A 488 -1.91 6.54 3.38
CA ALA A 488 -1.73 7.89 3.89
C ALA A 488 -1.82 8.95 2.76
N HIS A 489 -1.22 8.69 1.59
CA HIS A 489 -1.37 9.58 0.43
C HIS A 489 -2.81 9.65 -0.06
N LEU A 490 -3.50 8.51 -0.19
CA LEU A 490 -4.93 8.49 -0.57
C LEU A 490 -5.78 9.32 0.38
N TRP A 491 -5.60 9.10 1.69
CA TRP A 491 -6.40 9.74 2.73
C TRP A 491 -6.20 11.25 2.73
N GLU A 492 -4.95 11.68 2.66
CA GLU A 492 -4.59 13.08 2.62
C GLU A 492 -5.10 13.77 1.35
N GLU A 493 -4.95 13.15 0.18
CA GLU A 493 -5.49 13.68 -1.08
C GLU A 493 -7.02 13.82 -1.00
N ALA A 494 -7.72 12.81 -0.47
CA ALA A 494 -9.17 12.84 -0.34
C ALA A 494 -9.65 13.93 0.65
N CYS A 495 -9.08 14.00 1.86
CA CYS A 495 -9.45 14.99 2.86
C CYS A 495 -9.13 16.43 2.41
N THR A 496 -7.99 16.66 1.75
CA THR A 496 -7.66 18.00 1.24
C THR A 496 -8.55 18.40 0.07
N ARG A 497 -8.81 17.50 -0.88
CA ARG A 497 -9.72 17.74 -2.01
C ARG A 497 -11.14 18.06 -1.58
N GLU A 498 -11.62 17.40 -0.54
CA GLU A 498 -12.96 17.65 -0.01
C GLU A 498 -13.17 19.09 0.48
N VAL A 499 -12.11 19.71 1.01
CA VAL A 499 -12.08 21.13 1.35
C VAL A 499 -11.97 21.99 0.10
N LEU A 500 -11.03 21.67 -0.79
CA LEU A 500 -10.76 22.45 -2.00
C LEU A 500 -11.97 22.52 -2.94
N ASP A 501 -12.67 21.40 -3.10
CA ASP A 501 -13.86 21.28 -3.95
C ASP A 501 -15.12 21.81 -3.23
N GLN A 502 -15.00 22.23 -1.96
CA GLN A 502 -16.06 22.79 -1.14
C GLN A 502 -17.34 21.96 -1.22
N MET A 503 -17.25 20.69 -0.82
CA MET A 503 -18.29 19.68 -1.09
C MET A 503 -19.67 19.97 -0.50
N TYR A 504 -19.77 20.87 0.49
CA TYR A 504 -20.98 21.08 1.29
C TYR A 504 -21.54 22.50 1.17
N ASP A 505 -22.86 22.63 1.23
CA ASP A 505 -23.56 23.90 1.33
C ASP A 505 -23.57 24.44 2.78
N ALA A 506 -24.22 25.58 2.99
CA ALA A 506 -24.30 26.22 4.30
C ALA A 506 -25.07 25.40 5.35
N ALA A 507 -25.93 24.46 4.93
CA ALA A 507 -26.64 23.55 5.81
C ALA A 507 -25.84 22.27 6.11
N GLY A 508 -24.70 22.08 5.43
CA GLY A 508 -23.84 20.91 5.58
C GLY A 508 -24.19 19.73 4.67
N HIS A 509 -25.19 19.89 3.79
CA HIS A 509 -25.54 18.88 2.77
C HIS A 509 -24.57 18.96 1.60
N CYS A 510 -24.42 17.87 0.84
CA CYS A 510 -23.63 17.92 -0.40
C CYS A 510 -24.27 18.92 -1.38
N LYS A 511 -23.44 19.81 -1.95
CA LYS A 511 -23.92 20.81 -2.91
C LYS A 511 -24.62 20.15 -4.10
N LYS A 512 -25.81 20.65 -4.41
CA LYS A 512 -26.51 20.31 -5.64
C LYS A 512 -25.73 20.78 -6.85
N SER A 513 -25.80 20.03 -7.93
CA SER A 513 -25.24 20.43 -9.22
C SER A 513 -26.21 20.13 -10.35
N ASP A 514 -25.99 20.76 -11.51
CA ASP A 514 -26.78 20.50 -12.73
C ASP A 514 -26.60 19.06 -13.25
N ASP A 515 -25.62 18.31 -12.72
CA ASP A 515 -25.39 16.90 -13.02
C ASP A 515 -26.26 15.94 -12.19
N ASP A 516 -26.97 16.45 -11.18
CA ASP A 516 -27.84 15.65 -10.31
C ASP A 516 -28.96 15.00 -11.12
N LEU A 517 -29.32 13.77 -10.73
CA LEU A 517 -30.40 13.05 -11.39
C LEU A 517 -31.76 13.38 -10.77
N ASP A 518 -32.83 13.41 -11.56
CA ASP A 518 -34.19 13.47 -11.00
C ASP A 518 -34.48 12.24 -10.12
N VAL A 519 -34.04 11.07 -10.58
CA VAL A 519 -34.20 9.78 -9.89
C VAL A 519 -32.84 9.09 -9.79
N VAL A 520 -32.37 8.88 -8.55
CA VAL A 520 -31.14 8.13 -8.28
C VAL A 520 -31.30 6.64 -8.60
N PRO A 521 -30.24 5.95 -9.04
CA PRO A 521 -30.28 4.50 -9.18
C PRO A 521 -30.63 3.82 -7.83
N PRO A 522 -31.47 2.78 -7.83
CA PRO A 522 -31.90 2.15 -6.59
C PRO A 522 -30.76 1.38 -5.94
N VAL A 523 -30.65 1.55 -4.62
CA VAL A 523 -29.85 0.67 -3.75
C VAL A 523 -30.55 -0.68 -3.61
N LYS A 524 -29.79 -1.77 -3.45
CA LYS A 524 -30.36 -3.11 -3.29
C LYS A 524 -29.95 -3.72 -1.96
N VAL A 525 -30.93 -4.17 -1.18
CA VAL A 525 -30.69 -4.98 0.03
C VAL A 525 -30.10 -6.32 -0.39
N LEU A 526 -29.04 -6.76 0.29
CA LEU A 526 -28.50 -8.11 0.12
C LEU A 526 -29.33 -9.09 0.94
N GLN A 527 -29.57 -10.26 0.37
CA GLN A 527 -30.35 -11.30 1.03
C GLN A 527 -29.45 -12.47 1.40
N TRP A 528 -29.80 -13.15 2.48
CA TRP A 528 -29.02 -14.26 3.02
C TRP A 528 -29.95 -15.44 3.28
N ASP A 529 -29.46 -16.64 2.96
CA ASP A 529 -30.03 -17.88 3.45
C ASP A 529 -29.42 -18.14 4.83
N TRP A 530 -30.17 -17.77 5.87
CA TRP A 530 -29.70 -17.77 7.25
C TRP A 530 -30.15 -19.02 7.98
N THR A 531 -29.23 -19.97 8.12
CA THR A 531 -29.49 -21.24 8.82
C THR A 531 -29.06 -21.15 10.29
N PRO A 532 -29.62 -21.97 11.20
CA PRO A 532 -29.15 -22.03 12.59
C PRO A 532 -27.66 -22.40 12.72
N ALA A 533 -27.12 -23.16 11.77
CA ALA A 533 -25.69 -23.52 11.75
C ALA A 533 -24.80 -22.31 11.40
N LEU A 534 -25.23 -21.47 10.44
CA LEU A 534 -24.55 -20.22 10.12
C LEU A 534 -24.62 -19.24 11.31
N ASP A 535 -25.78 -19.14 11.96
CA ASP A 535 -25.97 -18.31 13.15
C ASP A 535 -25.01 -18.71 14.28
N ALA A 536 -24.94 -20.01 14.60
CA ALA A 536 -24.04 -20.54 15.61
C ALA A 536 -22.56 -20.30 15.27
N ALA A 537 -22.17 -20.43 13.99
CA ALA A 537 -20.81 -20.12 13.55
C ALA A 537 -20.49 -18.62 13.75
N VAL A 538 -21.40 -17.73 13.37
CA VAL A 538 -21.24 -16.28 13.53
C VAL A 538 -21.11 -15.89 15.00
N GLU A 539 -21.96 -16.42 15.88
CA GLU A 539 -21.90 -16.14 17.32
C GLU A 539 -20.62 -16.68 17.98
N ALA A 540 -20.14 -17.86 17.55
CA ALA A 540 -18.87 -18.41 18.01
C ALA A 540 -17.68 -17.49 17.65
N GLU A 541 -17.60 -17.04 16.40
CA GLU A 541 -16.53 -16.13 15.98
C GLU A 541 -16.67 -14.75 16.61
N LEU A 542 -17.89 -14.28 16.86
CA LEU A 542 -18.14 -13.04 17.59
C LEU A 542 -17.61 -13.12 19.03
N SER A 543 -17.81 -14.25 19.72
CA SER A 543 -17.27 -14.49 21.05
C SER A 543 -15.73 -14.44 21.05
N THR A 544 -15.09 -15.11 20.08
CA THR A 544 -13.63 -15.08 19.92
C THR A 544 -13.12 -13.66 19.63
N ALA A 545 -13.82 -12.92 18.77
CA ALA A 545 -13.48 -11.53 18.46
C ALA A 545 -13.57 -10.66 19.72
N ARG A 546 -14.65 -10.76 20.49
CA ARG A 546 -14.85 -10.00 21.74
C ARG A 546 -13.79 -10.32 22.79
N ALA A 547 -13.36 -11.57 22.91
CA ALA A 547 -12.26 -11.95 23.80
C ALA A 547 -10.95 -11.25 23.41
N SER A 548 -10.65 -11.15 22.12
CA SER A 548 -9.46 -10.44 21.62
C SER A 548 -9.57 -8.92 21.83
N ILE A 549 -10.76 -8.35 21.64
CA ILE A 549 -11.05 -6.92 21.88
C ILE A 549 -10.88 -6.55 23.36
N ALA A 550 -11.28 -7.45 24.27
CA ALA A 550 -11.21 -7.21 25.71
C ALA A 550 -9.77 -7.06 26.21
N THR A 551 -8.80 -7.71 25.58
CA THR A 551 -7.39 -7.64 25.97
C THR A 551 -6.59 -6.60 25.19
N PHE A 552 -7.12 -6.06 24.08
CA PHE A 552 -6.46 -5.03 23.30
C PHE A 552 -6.48 -3.68 24.03
N ASP A 553 -5.30 -3.09 24.23
CA ASP A 553 -5.13 -1.77 24.83
C ASP A 553 -4.56 -0.78 23.82
N LEU A 554 -5.00 0.47 23.88
CA LEU A 554 -4.61 1.53 22.97
C LEU A 554 -4.58 2.87 23.69
N ALA A 555 -3.49 3.61 23.54
CA ALA A 555 -3.38 5.02 23.89
C ALA A 555 -3.11 5.84 22.62
N VAL A 556 -3.92 6.87 22.36
CA VAL A 556 -3.68 7.83 21.26
C VAL A 556 -3.43 9.20 21.86
N ILE A 557 -2.20 9.69 21.71
CA ILE A 557 -1.70 10.86 22.42
C ILE A 557 -1.02 11.84 21.48
N SER A 558 -1.09 13.13 21.82
CA SER A 558 -0.40 14.20 21.10
C SER A 558 0.56 14.94 22.02
N HIS A 559 1.80 15.10 21.58
CA HIS A 559 2.79 15.93 22.24
C HIS A 559 2.96 17.25 21.47
N THR A 560 2.83 18.37 22.17
CA THR A 560 2.86 19.72 21.58
C THR A 560 3.96 20.62 22.15
N ALA A 561 4.73 20.15 23.14
CA ALA A 561 5.76 20.96 23.80
C ALA A 561 6.90 21.34 22.83
N PHE A 562 7.20 20.45 21.88
CA PHE A 562 8.12 20.66 20.78
C PHE A 562 7.81 19.67 19.65
N GLY A 563 8.31 19.97 18.44
CA GLY A 563 8.19 19.11 17.28
C GLY A 563 9.40 19.21 16.35
N LYS A 564 9.16 18.99 15.05
CA LYS A 564 10.21 18.90 14.01
C LYS A 564 11.19 20.07 14.02
N THR A 565 10.70 21.29 14.23
CA THR A 565 11.54 22.49 14.14
C THR A 565 12.50 22.58 15.31
N ALA A 566 12.08 22.26 16.53
CA ALA A 566 12.99 22.20 17.68
C ALA A 566 14.05 21.10 17.49
N ILE A 567 13.62 19.89 17.10
CA ILE A 567 14.53 18.73 16.95
C ILE A 567 15.60 19.01 15.87
N THR A 568 15.20 19.59 14.74
CA THR A 568 16.14 19.85 13.64
C THR A 568 17.02 21.09 13.87
N LYS A 569 16.49 22.16 14.47
CA LYS A 569 17.20 23.45 14.59
C LYS A 569 17.96 23.61 15.90
N LYS A 570 17.35 23.19 17.01
CA LYS A 570 17.93 23.31 18.35
C LYS A 570 18.74 22.07 18.69
N PHE A 571 18.12 20.90 18.65
CA PHE A 571 18.77 19.64 19.04
C PHE A 571 19.71 19.10 17.97
N LYS A 572 19.60 19.60 16.72
CA LYS A 572 20.45 19.23 15.57
C LYS A 572 20.47 17.71 15.30
N MET A 573 19.35 17.03 15.53
CA MET A 573 19.18 15.62 15.25
C MET A 573 18.17 15.38 14.12
N SER A 574 18.24 14.19 13.51
CA SER A 574 17.13 13.69 12.71
C SER A 574 15.90 13.52 13.61
N PRO A 575 14.72 14.08 13.22
CA PRO A 575 13.48 13.89 13.96
C PRO A 575 13.13 12.42 14.21
N ASP A 576 13.36 11.58 13.21
CA ASP A 576 13.05 10.16 13.28
C ASP A 576 13.99 9.42 14.24
N ALA A 577 15.29 9.71 14.16
CA ALA A 577 16.27 9.16 15.10
C ALA A 577 15.98 9.59 16.55
N PHE A 578 15.59 10.85 16.77
CA PHE A 578 15.21 11.33 18.10
C PHE A 578 13.99 10.59 18.65
N MET A 579 12.95 10.35 17.81
CA MET A 579 11.79 9.55 18.22
C MET A 579 12.19 8.13 18.60
N GLN A 580 13.03 7.47 17.79
CA GLN A 580 13.48 6.12 18.07
C GLN A 580 14.32 6.03 19.36
N MET A 581 15.16 7.02 19.66
CA MET A 581 15.87 7.09 20.95
C MET A 581 14.90 7.31 22.12
N ALA A 582 13.88 8.16 21.95
CA ALA A 582 12.86 8.38 22.98
C ALA A 582 12.06 7.10 23.27
N LEU A 583 11.68 6.36 22.23
CA LEU A 583 10.97 5.08 22.34
C LEU A 583 11.81 4.01 23.03
N GLN A 584 13.09 3.94 22.72
CA GLN A 584 14.02 3.03 23.42
C GLN A 584 14.18 3.40 24.89
N PHE A 585 14.29 4.70 25.21
CA PHE A 585 14.40 5.13 26.59
C PHE A 585 13.12 4.84 27.39
N ALA A 586 11.96 5.09 26.77
CA ALA A 586 10.66 4.75 27.34
C ALA A 586 10.56 3.25 27.65
N TYR A 587 10.94 2.39 26.70
CA TYR A 587 10.99 0.95 26.90
C TYR A 587 11.98 0.53 28.00
N TYR A 588 13.17 1.14 28.03
CA TYR A 588 14.17 0.85 29.07
C TYR A 588 13.62 1.15 30.46
N LYS A 589 12.91 2.27 30.65
CA LYS A 589 12.24 2.60 31.92
C LYS A 589 11.13 1.61 32.25
N ASN A 590 10.23 1.40 31.29
CA ASN A 590 9.03 0.58 31.46
C ASN A 590 9.38 -0.88 31.81
N SER A 591 10.44 -1.42 31.21
CA SER A 591 10.88 -2.80 31.40
C SER A 591 11.84 -3.01 32.59
N GLY A 592 12.11 -1.97 33.39
CA GLY A 592 13.04 -2.09 34.53
C GLY A 592 14.52 -2.21 34.14
N GLY A 593 14.91 -1.59 33.03
CA GLY A 593 16.31 -1.47 32.60
C GLY A 593 16.75 -2.47 31.52
N THR A 594 15.82 -3.01 30.74
CA THR A 594 16.14 -3.95 29.65
C THR A 594 16.09 -3.32 28.27
N PHE A 595 16.82 -3.93 27.33
CA PHE A 595 16.73 -3.61 25.90
C PHE A 595 16.04 -4.75 25.17
N THR A 596 15.20 -4.41 24.21
CA THR A 596 14.50 -5.38 23.37
C THR A 596 14.80 -5.18 21.91
N GLN A 597 14.50 -6.19 21.10
CA GLN A 597 14.59 -6.07 19.67
C GLN A 597 13.46 -5.15 19.16
N THR A 598 13.86 -4.06 18.51
CA THR A 598 12.95 -3.05 18.00
C THR A 598 12.89 -3.10 16.48
N TYR A 599 11.67 -3.16 15.93
CA TYR A 599 11.40 -3.08 14.51
C TYR A 599 11.02 -1.65 14.14
N GLU A 600 11.58 -1.12 13.06
CA GLU A 600 11.11 0.09 12.41
C GLU A 600 10.95 -0.15 10.91
N ALA A 601 9.78 0.19 10.36
CA ALA A 601 9.51 0.06 8.93
C ALA A 601 10.24 1.13 8.12
N SER A 602 11.01 0.71 7.11
CA SER A 602 11.57 1.60 6.08
C SER A 602 11.09 1.20 4.70
N MET A 603 10.66 2.17 3.89
CA MET A 603 10.14 1.89 2.54
C MET A 603 11.28 1.59 1.54
N THR A 604 11.10 0.58 0.71
CA THR A 604 12.01 0.27 -0.42
C THR A 604 11.40 0.62 -1.78
N ARG A 605 10.42 1.54 -1.80
CA ARG A 605 9.74 2.01 -3.01
C ARG A 605 10.64 2.76 -4.01
N LEU A 606 11.92 2.96 -3.71
CA LEU A 606 12.92 3.36 -4.70
C LEU A 606 13.22 2.24 -5.73
N TYR A 607 12.78 1.01 -5.46
CA TYR A 607 12.90 -0.14 -6.35
C TYR A 607 11.56 -0.54 -6.95
N LYS A 608 11.60 -1.14 -8.14
CA LYS A 608 10.42 -1.73 -8.78
C LYS A 608 9.81 -2.79 -7.84
N HIS A 609 8.50 -2.69 -7.62
CA HIS A 609 7.74 -3.52 -6.66
C HIS A 609 8.28 -3.52 -5.22
N GLY A 610 9.08 -2.53 -4.83
CA GLY A 610 9.55 -2.41 -3.45
C GLY A 610 8.40 -2.35 -2.42
N ARG A 611 8.60 -3.03 -1.30
CA ARG A 611 7.75 -3.04 -0.12
C ARG A 611 8.47 -2.30 1.01
N THR A 612 8.91 -3.05 2.02
CA THR A 612 9.62 -2.55 3.20
C THR A 612 10.92 -3.30 3.42
N GLU A 613 11.82 -2.66 4.14
CA GLU A 613 12.95 -3.26 4.86
C GLU A 613 12.85 -2.85 6.33
N THR A 614 13.59 -3.52 7.20
CA THR A 614 13.63 -3.24 8.64
C THR A 614 14.84 -2.39 8.98
N VAL A 615 14.59 -1.29 9.70
CA VAL A 615 15.60 -0.63 10.51
C VAL A 615 15.56 -1.26 11.90
N ARG A 616 16.73 -1.53 12.47
CA ARG A 616 16.92 -2.10 13.81
C ARG A 616 17.50 -1.01 14.71
N PRO A 617 16.66 -0.20 15.37
CA PRO A 617 17.12 1.03 16.01
C PRO A 617 18.06 0.80 17.20
N VAL A 618 18.00 -0.38 17.83
CA VAL A 618 18.84 -0.72 18.98
C VAL A 618 20.23 -1.16 18.49
N THR A 619 21.17 -0.24 18.62
CA THR A 619 22.60 -0.36 18.33
C THR A 619 23.43 -0.13 19.59
N ASP A 620 24.71 -0.49 19.59
CA ASP A 620 25.62 -0.16 20.69
C ASP A 620 25.68 1.34 20.98
N ALA A 621 25.67 2.18 19.95
CA ALA A 621 25.63 3.63 20.09
C ALA A 621 24.34 4.10 20.80
N SER A 622 23.19 3.56 20.41
CA SER A 622 21.92 3.88 21.08
C SER A 622 21.88 3.38 22.52
N LYS A 623 22.37 2.16 22.79
CA LYS A 623 22.46 1.59 24.14
C LYS A 623 23.34 2.44 25.04
N ALA A 624 24.51 2.86 24.54
CA ALA A 624 25.40 3.76 25.26
C ALA A 624 24.75 5.11 25.58
N PHE A 625 24.00 5.69 24.64
CA PHE A 625 23.24 6.91 24.90
C PHE A 625 22.17 6.69 25.97
N ILE A 626 21.34 5.66 25.85
CA ILE A 626 20.27 5.38 26.84
C ILE A 626 20.85 5.15 28.24
N LEU A 627 21.92 4.37 28.36
CA LEU A 627 22.58 4.13 29.66
C LEU A 627 23.17 5.43 30.25
N SER A 628 23.66 6.34 29.40
CA SER A 628 24.19 7.63 29.89
C SER A 628 23.12 8.56 30.49
N LEU A 629 21.84 8.36 30.16
CA LEU A 629 20.73 9.15 30.72
C LEU A 629 20.42 8.77 32.16
N VAL A 630 20.68 7.51 32.55
CA VAL A 630 20.46 7.02 33.92
C VAL A 630 21.75 6.99 34.76
N ASP A 631 22.90 7.26 34.15
CA ASP A 631 24.17 7.43 34.83
C ASP A 631 24.32 8.87 35.36
N ALA A 632 24.26 9.02 36.69
CA ALA A 632 24.41 10.31 37.36
C ALA A 632 25.80 10.93 37.22
N THR A 633 26.82 10.15 36.84
CA THR A 633 28.19 10.64 36.63
C THR A 633 28.39 11.32 35.27
N LYS A 634 27.45 11.13 34.33
CA LYS A 634 27.53 11.69 32.98
C LYS A 634 27.05 13.12 32.90
N THR A 635 27.87 13.97 32.28
CA THR A 635 27.52 15.36 31.97
C THR A 635 26.58 15.43 30.76
N ASN A 636 25.82 16.52 30.63
CA ASN A 636 25.00 16.73 29.43
C ASN A 636 25.85 16.86 28.14
N ALA A 637 27.09 17.36 28.24
CA ALA A 637 28.01 17.40 27.11
C ALA A 637 28.35 15.97 26.60
N GLU A 638 28.65 15.03 27.50
CA GLU A 638 28.86 13.63 27.13
C GLU A 638 27.58 12.99 26.58
N ARG A 639 26.43 13.21 27.22
CA ARG A 639 25.13 12.71 26.74
C ARG A 639 24.79 13.20 25.35
N ARG A 640 25.05 14.48 25.03
CA ARG A 640 24.89 15.05 23.68
C ARG A 640 25.78 14.35 22.66
N ALA A 641 27.05 14.13 22.98
CA ALA A 641 27.98 13.44 22.09
C ALA A 641 27.49 12.01 21.76
N LEU A 642 27.03 11.27 22.78
CA LEU A 642 26.44 9.94 22.62
C LEU A 642 25.13 9.99 21.82
N ALA A 643 24.27 10.99 22.05
CA ALA A 643 23.04 11.18 21.30
C ALA A 643 23.30 11.40 19.81
N TYR A 644 24.30 12.22 19.46
CA TYR A 644 24.68 12.43 18.07
C TYR A 644 25.22 11.15 17.42
N ALA A 645 26.05 10.38 18.13
CA ALA A 645 26.54 9.10 17.63
C ALA A 645 25.38 8.10 17.38
N ALA A 646 24.44 8.00 18.32
CA ALA A 646 23.26 7.16 18.18
C ALA A 646 22.36 7.63 17.02
N GLY A 647 22.19 8.94 16.87
CA GLY A 647 21.43 9.54 15.78
C GLY A 647 22.03 9.26 14.39
N GLU A 648 23.35 9.39 14.25
CA GLU A 648 24.06 9.07 13.01
C GLU A 648 24.00 7.57 12.69
N ALA A 649 24.15 6.70 13.70
CA ALA A 649 24.01 5.26 13.54
C ALA A 649 22.60 4.88 13.02
N HIS A 650 21.55 5.46 13.62
CA HIS A 650 20.18 5.27 13.16
C HIS A 650 19.97 5.73 11.71
N GLN A 651 20.46 6.93 11.37
CA GLN A 651 20.34 7.46 10.00
C GLN A 651 21.12 6.64 8.98
N ASP A 652 22.28 6.07 9.34
CA ASP A 652 22.99 5.14 8.48
C ASP A 652 22.18 3.86 8.20
N LEU A 653 21.60 3.27 9.24
CA LEU A 653 20.71 2.11 9.10
C LEU A 653 19.52 2.41 8.19
N TYR A 654 18.88 3.57 8.34
CA TYR A 654 17.75 3.97 7.49
C TYR A 654 18.16 4.15 6.03
N ARG A 655 19.30 4.80 5.77
CA ARG A 655 19.86 4.95 4.41
C ARG A 655 20.17 3.60 3.78
N ARG A 656 20.78 2.68 4.53
CA ARG A 656 21.07 1.31 4.09
C ARG A 656 19.79 0.54 3.77
N ALA A 657 18.77 0.61 4.63
CA ALA A 657 17.48 -0.02 4.39
C ALA A 657 16.84 0.50 3.08
N MET A 658 16.83 1.82 2.85
CA MET A 658 16.36 2.43 1.59
C MET A 658 17.19 2.02 0.35
N CYS A 659 18.47 1.67 0.54
CA CYS A 659 19.37 1.14 -0.48
C CYS A 659 19.29 -0.39 -0.62
N GLY A 660 18.36 -1.04 0.07
CA GLY A 660 18.21 -2.50 0.03
C GLY A 660 19.37 -3.26 0.67
N GLU A 661 20.16 -2.62 1.53
CA GLU A 661 21.28 -3.22 2.28
C GLU A 661 20.88 -3.63 3.70
N GLY A 662 19.58 -3.75 3.99
CA GLY A 662 19.09 -4.22 5.27
C GLY A 662 19.46 -5.68 5.58
N VAL A 663 19.09 -6.11 6.78
CA VAL A 663 19.39 -7.44 7.30
C VAL A 663 18.20 -8.38 7.07
N ASP A 664 17.02 -7.94 7.48
CA ASP A 664 15.87 -8.81 7.71
C ASP A 664 15.30 -9.44 6.45
N ARG A 665 15.09 -8.69 5.36
CA ARG A 665 14.56 -9.29 4.12
C ARG A 665 15.53 -10.27 3.49
N HIS A 666 16.84 -10.04 3.61
CA HIS A 666 17.83 -10.98 3.09
C HIS A 666 17.85 -12.28 3.91
N LEU A 667 17.88 -12.20 5.25
CA LEU A 667 17.78 -13.40 6.10
C LEU A 667 16.47 -14.17 5.90
N PHE A 668 15.35 -13.47 5.81
CA PHE A 668 14.05 -14.07 5.51
C PHE A 668 14.04 -14.82 4.17
N THR A 669 14.54 -14.20 3.10
CA THR A 669 14.58 -14.86 1.78
C THR A 669 15.57 -16.03 1.75
N LEU A 670 16.69 -15.96 2.48
CA LEU A 670 17.59 -17.11 2.67
C LEU A 670 16.89 -18.25 3.39
N TYR A 671 16.06 -17.96 4.40
CA TYR A 671 15.25 -18.96 5.11
C TYR A 671 14.18 -19.57 4.21
N CYS A 672 13.50 -18.79 3.35
CA CYS A 672 12.58 -19.34 2.36
C CYS A 672 13.28 -20.35 1.42
N VAL A 673 14.50 -20.04 0.98
CA VAL A 673 15.29 -20.97 0.15
C VAL A 673 15.70 -22.20 0.95
N SER A 674 16.14 -22.05 2.20
CA SER A 674 16.56 -23.19 3.03
C SER A 674 15.40 -24.18 3.25
N VAL A 675 14.22 -23.67 3.61
CA VAL A 675 13.00 -24.48 3.75
C VAL A 675 12.61 -25.14 2.42
N GLY A 676 12.62 -24.40 1.32
CA GLY A 676 12.30 -24.94 -0.01
C GLY A 676 13.28 -26.03 -0.48
N MET A 677 14.49 -26.05 0.06
CA MET A 677 15.52 -27.07 -0.21
C MET A 677 15.54 -28.21 0.82
N GLY A 678 14.69 -28.17 1.84
CA GLY A 678 14.76 -29.13 2.95
C GLY A 678 16.06 -29.04 3.76
N VAL A 679 16.68 -27.85 3.82
CA VAL A 679 17.91 -27.61 4.58
C VAL A 679 17.58 -26.84 5.84
N GLU A 680 17.88 -27.43 6.99
CA GLU A 680 17.81 -26.75 8.27
C GLU A 680 19.08 -25.91 8.50
N SER A 681 18.89 -24.68 8.98
CA SER A 681 19.98 -23.78 9.35
C SER A 681 19.74 -23.28 10.77
N PRO A 682 20.54 -23.71 11.77
CA PRO A 682 20.42 -23.23 13.14
C PRO A 682 20.55 -21.71 13.23
N PHE A 683 21.49 -21.12 12.48
CA PHE A 683 21.66 -19.67 12.39
C PHE A 683 20.39 -18.95 11.91
N LEU A 684 19.81 -19.35 10.78
CA LEU A 684 18.61 -18.68 10.25
C LEU A 684 17.41 -18.85 11.17
N LYS A 685 17.27 -20.04 11.79
CA LYS A 685 16.21 -20.31 12.76
C LYS A 685 16.33 -19.38 13.97
N GLN A 686 17.51 -19.31 14.59
CA GLN A 686 17.71 -18.47 15.77
C GLN A 686 17.64 -16.97 15.45
N ALA A 687 18.15 -16.56 14.28
CA ALA A 687 18.11 -15.17 13.84
C ALA A 687 16.69 -14.61 13.62
N LEU A 688 15.76 -15.47 13.19
CA LEU A 688 14.37 -15.10 12.91
C LEU A 688 13.41 -15.35 14.08
N GLN A 689 13.85 -16.03 15.14
CA GLN A 689 13.00 -16.40 16.30
C GLN A 689 12.83 -15.30 17.34
N ARG A 690 13.74 -14.33 17.40
CA ARG A 690 13.72 -13.32 18.46
C ARG A 690 12.53 -12.34 18.26
N PRO A 691 11.70 -12.09 19.29
CA PRO A 691 10.45 -11.36 19.12
C PRO A 691 10.66 -9.85 19.00
N TRP A 692 9.85 -9.22 18.15
CA TRP A 692 9.79 -7.76 17.98
C TRP A 692 8.90 -7.12 19.03
N ARG A 693 9.34 -7.09 20.30
CA ARG A 693 8.51 -6.54 21.40
C ARG A 693 8.27 -5.04 21.30
N LEU A 694 9.05 -4.31 20.50
CA LEU A 694 8.74 -2.93 20.15
C LEU A 694 8.67 -2.82 18.63
N SER A 695 7.47 -2.81 18.08
CA SER A 695 7.25 -2.65 16.64
C SER A 695 6.81 -1.22 16.36
N THR A 696 7.53 -0.54 15.48
CA THR A 696 7.34 0.90 15.25
C THR A 696 7.15 1.22 13.77
N SER A 697 6.37 2.26 13.49
CA SER A 697 6.22 2.80 12.14
C SER A 697 6.05 4.31 12.14
N GLN A 698 6.81 5.00 11.30
CA GLN A 698 6.58 6.39 11.00
C GLN A 698 5.58 6.52 9.83
N GLN A 699 4.63 7.45 9.95
CA GLN A 699 3.76 7.84 8.82
C GLN A 699 4.13 9.24 8.31
N PRO A 700 4.38 9.41 6.99
CA PRO A 700 4.64 10.73 6.42
C PRO A 700 3.35 11.56 6.34
N GLN A 701 3.49 12.87 6.55
CA GLN A 701 2.45 13.88 6.34
C GLN A 701 2.90 14.88 5.28
N GLN A 702 1.95 15.57 4.64
CA GLN A 702 2.16 16.54 3.57
C GLN A 702 2.77 15.92 2.31
N GLN A 703 2.19 14.80 1.87
CA GLN A 703 2.57 14.06 0.66
C GLN A 703 1.93 14.63 -0.63
N THR A 704 0.95 15.53 -0.50
CA THR A 704 0.31 16.24 -1.62
C THR A 704 0.63 17.74 -1.63
N ASP A 705 0.57 18.36 -2.81
CA ASP A 705 0.70 19.81 -2.98
C ASP A 705 -0.56 20.59 -2.59
N ASN A 706 -1.68 19.90 -2.31
CA ASN A 706 -2.97 20.51 -1.99
C ASN A 706 -2.94 21.40 -0.73
N TRP A 707 -2.06 21.12 0.25
CA TRP A 707 -1.99 21.87 1.51
C TRP A 707 -1.79 23.37 1.32
N LYS A 708 -0.99 23.78 0.31
CA LYS A 708 -0.76 25.21 -0.01
C LYS A 708 -2.03 25.93 -0.47
N HIS A 709 -2.97 25.18 -1.04
CA HIS A 709 -4.25 25.69 -1.51
C HIS A 709 -5.29 25.68 -0.39
N VAL A 710 -5.31 24.62 0.44
CA VAL A 710 -6.17 24.52 1.61
C VAL A 710 -5.89 25.64 2.61
N ALA A 711 -4.61 25.97 2.83
CA ALA A 711 -4.19 27.07 3.70
C ALA A 711 -4.74 28.46 3.27
N LYS A 712 -5.24 28.59 2.04
CA LYS A 712 -5.87 29.84 1.55
C LYS A 712 -7.38 29.87 1.77
N LEU A 713 -8.00 28.72 2.06
CA LEU A 713 -9.45 28.56 2.23
C LEU A 713 -9.85 28.46 3.70
N LEU A 714 -9.00 27.86 4.54
CA LEU A 714 -9.26 27.70 5.96
C LEU A 714 -8.52 28.75 6.77
N ASP A 715 -9.11 29.15 7.90
CA ASP A 715 -8.37 29.89 8.91
C ASP A 715 -7.28 29.01 9.56
N PRO A 716 -6.30 29.59 10.28
CA PRO A 716 -5.19 28.82 10.85
C PRO A 716 -5.62 27.72 11.83
N LYS A 717 -6.73 27.89 12.55
CA LYS A 717 -7.23 26.91 13.52
C LYS A 717 -7.83 25.72 12.79
N ASP A 718 -8.68 25.97 11.82
CA ASP A 718 -9.29 24.91 11.00
C ASP A 718 -8.24 24.19 10.14
N TYR A 719 -7.21 24.90 9.68
CA TYR A 719 -6.07 24.31 8.99
C TYR A 719 -5.28 23.35 9.89
N ASP A 720 -4.94 23.73 11.12
CA ASP A 720 -4.30 22.83 12.09
C ASP A 720 -5.24 21.66 12.45
N GLY A 721 -6.53 21.94 12.58
CA GLY A 721 -7.57 20.95 12.83
C GLY A 721 -7.76 19.93 11.72
N LEU A 722 -7.36 20.25 10.47
CA LEU A 722 -7.40 19.35 9.32
C LEU A 722 -6.28 18.30 9.35
N VAL A 723 -5.20 18.55 10.12
CA VAL A 723 -4.08 17.63 10.23
C VAL A 723 -4.58 16.30 10.81
N CYS A 724 -4.44 15.23 10.02
CA CYS A 724 -4.75 13.88 10.47
C CYS A 724 -3.64 13.40 11.42
N PRO A 725 -3.97 12.85 12.60
CA PRO A 725 -2.97 12.33 13.55
C PRO A 725 -2.31 11.04 13.05
N GLY A 726 -2.81 10.45 11.96
CA GLY A 726 -2.30 9.23 11.36
C GLY A 726 -3.15 8.02 11.72
N GLY A 727 -2.50 6.89 11.96
CA GLY A 727 -3.13 5.60 12.17
C GLY A 727 -2.26 4.69 13.02
N GLY A 728 -2.85 3.63 13.57
CA GLY A 728 -2.16 2.66 14.42
C GLY A 728 -2.43 1.22 14.00
N PHE A 729 -1.74 0.29 14.67
CA PHE A 729 -1.82 -1.15 14.45
C PHE A 729 -1.65 -1.86 15.81
N GLY A 730 -2.03 -3.14 15.92
CA GLY A 730 -1.85 -3.92 17.14
C GLY A 730 -0.40 -4.36 17.38
N PRO A 731 -0.05 -4.78 18.61
CA PRO A 731 1.30 -5.29 18.89
C PRO A 731 1.55 -6.61 18.13
N VAL A 732 2.78 -6.81 17.66
CA VAL A 732 3.19 -8.03 16.92
C VAL A 732 3.70 -9.15 17.82
N ALA A 733 3.89 -8.86 19.11
CA ALA A 733 4.20 -9.80 20.17
C ALA A 733 3.23 -9.58 21.32
N THR A 734 2.76 -10.65 21.96
CA THR A 734 1.79 -10.54 23.07
C THR A 734 2.34 -9.73 24.24
N ASP A 735 3.63 -9.88 24.54
CA ASP A 735 4.37 -9.16 25.58
C ASP A 735 5.10 -7.92 25.04
N GLY A 736 4.49 -7.24 24.06
CA GLY A 736 5.10 -6.12 23.36
C GLY A 736 4.15 -4.98 23.03
N TYR A 737 4.68 -4.02 22.27
CA TYR A 737 4.03 -2.78 21.91
C TYR A 737 4.03 -2.58 20.39
N GLY A 738 2.91 -2.08 19.86
CA GLY A 738 2.81 -1.49 18.52
C GLY A 738 2.80 0.04 18.65
N VAL A 739 3.79 0.73 18.09
CA VAL A 739 3.89 2.20 18.18
C VAL A 739 3.96 2.83 16.80
N SER A 740 2.86 3.43 16.37
CA SER A 740 2.86 4.32 15.21
C SER A 740 3.06 5.75 15.66
N TYR A 741 3.92 6.49 14.97
CA TYR A 741 4.15 7.90 15.27
C TYR A 741 4.17 8.76 14.01
N MET A 742 3.74 10.01 14.18
CA MET A 742 3.72 11.00 13.11
C MET A 742 4.33 12.31 13.60
N ILE A 743 5.18 12.87 12.75
CA ILE A 743 5.81 14.17 12.97
C ILE A 743 5.08 15.18 12.08
N ALA A 744 4.10 15.88 12.65
CA ALA A 744 3.18 16.73 11.91
C ALA A 744 3.49 18.21 12.16
N GLY A 745 3.88 18.93 11.10
CA GLY A 745 4.21 20.35 11.20
C GLY A 745 5.41 20.64 12.10
N ASP A 746 5.41 21.83 12.72
CA ASP A 746 6.54 22.33 13.50
C ASP A 746 6.55 21.91 14.96
N SER A 747 5.36 21.67 15.54
CA SER A 747 5.17 21.46 16.99
C SER A 747 4.41 20.19 17.36
N ASN A 748 3.73 19.51 16.42
CA ASN A 748 2.85 18.39 16.76
C ASN A 748 3.53 17.05 16.50
N LEU A 749 3.56 16.20 17.53
CA LEU A 749 3.93 14.79 17.43
C LEU A 749 2.72 13.96 17.86
N PHE A 750 2.31 13.00 17.05
CA PHE A 750 1.22 12.07 17.37
C PHE A 750 1.78 10.68 17.60
N PHE A 751 1.24 9.98 18.59
CA PHE A 751 1.60 8.60 18.90
C PHE A 751 0.34 7.76 19.08
N HIS A 752 0.37 6.57 18.51
CA HIS A 752 -0.60 5.51 18.69
C HIS A 752 0.15 4.33 19.29
N ILE A 753 -0.09 4.04 20.56
CA ILE A 753 0.61 3.01 21.31
C ILE A 753 -0.41 1.93 21.64
N SER A 754 -0.18 0.72 21.13
CA SER A 754 -1.01 -0.45 21.42
C SER A 754 -0.23 -1.51 22.17
N SER A 755 -0.93 -2.28 22.99
CA SER A 755 -0.40 -3.42 23.74
C SER A 755 -1.51 -4.43 24.01
N ASN A 756 -1.18 -5.52 24.71
CA ASN A 756 -2.14 -6.55 25.08
C ASN A 756 -2.14 -6.74 26.60
N ASN A 757 -3.22 -6.33 27.25
CA ASN A 757 -3.40 -6.37 28.71
C ASN A 757 -3.39 -7.80 29.30
N SER A 758 -3.38 -8.85 28.48
CA SER A 758 -3.16 -10.22 28.97
C SER A 758 -1.70 -10.51 29.34
N ALA A 759 -0.74 -9.73 28.84
CA ALA A 759 0.65 -9.85 29.24
C ALA A 759 0.94 -8.98 30.47
N GLU A 760 1.60 -9.56 31.47
CA GLU A 760 2.04 -8.83 32.65
C GLU A 760 3.12 -7.80 32.25
N GLY A 761 3.03 -6.59 32.79
CA GLY A 761 4.00 -5.53 32.54
C GLY A 761 3.78 -4.72 31.26
N THR A 762 2.76 -5.01 30.45
CA THR A 762 2.40 -4.16 29.31
C THR A 762 1.19 -3.27 29.61
N SER A 763 1.31 -1.96 29.32
CA SER A 763 0.19 -1.01 29.35
C SER A 763 0.47 0.14 28.40
N SER A 764 -0.46 0.41 27.48
CA SER A 764 -0.30 1.47 26.48
C SER A 764 -0.24 2.85 27.14
N HIS A 765 -1.06 3.11 28.17
CA HIS A 765 -1.06 4.38 28.91
C HIS A 765 0.18 4.57 29.77
N GLN A 766 0.68 3.50 30.41
CA GLN A 766 1.94 3.60 31.17
C GLN A 766 3.12 3.86 30.24
N PHE A 767 3.21 3.12 29.13
CA PHE A 767 4.26 3.35 28.12
C PHE A 767 4.18 4.74 27.51
N ALA A 768 2.98 5.28 27.30
CA ALA A 768 2.75 6.66 26.89
C ALA A 768 3.32 7.68 27.89
N ALA A 769 3.08 7.47 29.19
CA ALA A 769 3.62 8.32 30.24
C ALA A 769 5.16 8.26 30.28
N ASP A 770 5.73 7.04 30.19
CA ASP A 770 7.18 6.82 30.13
C ASP A 770 7.80 7.48 28.89
N LEU A 771 7.11 7.45 27.74
CA LEU A 771 7.53 8.13 26.52
C LEU A 771 7.53 9.65 26.65
N PHE A 772 6.52 10.24 27.30
CA PHE A 772 6.48 11.69 27.51
C PHE A 772 7.57 12.14 28.48
N ALA A 773 7.83 11.37 29.53
CA ALA A 773 8.97 11.60 30.41
C ALA A 773 10.30 11.48 29.64
N ALA A 774 10.46 10.44 28.82
CA ALA A 774 11.63 10.26 27.96
C ALA A 774 11.83 11.44 27.00
N LEU A 775 10.80 11.89 26.28
CA LEU A 775 10.87 13.03 25.37
C LEU A 775 11.35 14.30 26.09
N LYS A 776 10.83 14.57 27.30
CA LYS A 776 11.22 15.72 28.12
C LYS A 776 12.68 15.63 28.56
N GLU A 777 13.11 14.48 29.06
CA GLU A 777 14.48 14.27 29.52
C GLU A 777 15.50 14.33 28.37
N LEU A 778 15.17 13.74 27.22
CA LEU A 778 16.00 13.85 26.02
C LEU A 778 16.12 15.31 25.55
N ALA A 779 15.03 16.08 25.55
CA ALA A 779 15.07 17.49 25.19
C ALA A 779 15.99 18.29 26.14
N ALA A 780 15.92 18.04 27.45
CA ALA A 780 16.73 18.73 28.46
C ALA A 780 18.25 18.58 28.23
N VAL A 781 18.70 17.44 27.69
CA VAL A 781 20.11 17.22 27.31
C VAL A 781 20.61 18.26 26.30
N PHE A 782 19.74 18.80 25.45
CA PHE A 782 20.08 19.78 24.41
C PHE A 782 19.77 21.23 24.80
N GLU A 783 19.04 21.46 25.88
CA GLU A 783 18.59 22.80 26.31
C GLU A 783 19.48 23.43 27.37
N GLN A 784 20.31 22.65 28.07
CA GLN A 784 21.23 23.12 29.10
C GLN A 784 22.65 23.24 28.56
N ASP A 785 23.18 24.46 28.51
CA ASP A 785 24.63 24.71 28.34
C ASP A 785 25.40 24.43 29.63
#